data_AF-A0AAD8DW22-F1
#
_entry.id   AF-A0AAD8DW22-F1
#
_cell.length_a   1.000
_cell.length_b   1.000
_cell.length_c   1.000
_cell.angle_alpha   90.00
_cell.angle_beta   90.00
_cell.angle_gamma   90.00
#
_symmetry.space_group_name_H-M   'P 1'
#
loop_
_entity.id
_entity.type
_entity.pdbx_description
1 polymer ?
#
loop_
_entity_poly.entity_id
_entity_poly.type
_entity_poly.pdbx_seq_one_letter_code
_entity_poly.pdbx_strand_id
1 'polypeptide(L)'
;MFYLQDILSSSGIRVEGFMGSQSPPGGLQAVHVAICTIEKANSLVNKLLDEGNITDLGAIIVDELHLLGDPSRGYILELLLTKIKYVSSNSEEVQIQIVGMSATLPNLESLANWLDAELFITQFRPIPLDEYCLVGNKYYDKQGVCVNTIDMSLTTEGDNVLKICLETIQDGCSILIFCMTKNWCESLAQSVASSFYKLGCEDSEAGSVLRSQLKSDNILEVLEQLKNCPVGLDQVLKKTISFGVAYHHAGLTFDERDIVEGGFKSGAIRVLVATSTLSSGVNLPARKVIIRSPVFQRQPINILTYKQMIGRAGRMGRDTKGESVLICTEAEKKIGFDLMMGSLDPVKSCIESEDKYMRAVLEMIASQVVCTKEQLDLYSKCTLLYNQEDKSATQNCLLENTLEELKNFELVRIQTEGEEEHFIATPLGKACLSSSMAPNDGLSLFCELQKARQCLVLETDLHLIYLVTPYSVSSQWGNIDWIHMLTLWESLTKAMKRVGELVGVQESFIIRCLRGGNKPNNIQNKVNIHKRFYTALALQDLVNEVPLADVAMKFQCARGFLQSLQQGAATFAGMVTAFCRQLGWKNMEMLISQFQDRLHFGIHSELLELMKLPSLNEWLIDSSEKIPEIDYLTKKYCGIDFTKVLLKVGNQQKRFKNLDTSEGLCLKAWALWMVAENQEKALRSSLQPARSVIDIENQIAKILANCEYYGIIVDKNLASRLLIDVRNSQESLQKKAYKLCGYHFNFNSSKDVAKALGIYNGRKVSTKKSVLSSHNSPLSSTVIYWRKLNSILTKTLYPLTEKACIYTEGDRINPTYTMFSCTGRISMHEPNLQNVPRTFSIPVEYLHSVPQCHSDDVVEFNCRNIFKAAPGHVIVSADYCQLEMRILTHFCKDQVLMNIMNSDMDVFKSIAASWGNLPEEEVDDDLRQKAKQLCYGIIYGMGNKTLGQVLDVSEMEAAVFMDSFYKTYPAVRVFTRSVIDECRAKGYVETLTKRRRYLPEIKSIVGAKKSAAERQAVNTTIQGSAADIAKAAMCSIDSRTDRLEPKPRLILQMHDELIYEVPEKHQHHFINIMKQVMEETVKLRVPLPVKVKSGLTWGSLKEIKF
;
A
#
# COMPACT_ATOMS: atom_id res chain seq x y z
N MET A 1 10.55 -3.11 -11.80
CA MET A 1 10.72 -3.56 -10.40
C MET A 1 9.91 -4.79 -10.09
N PHE A 2 8.57 -4.71 -10.02
CA PHE A 2 7.70 -5.83 -9.65
C PHE A 2 7.96 -7.12 -10.44
N TYR A 3 8.18 -7.02 -11.75
CA TYR A 3 8.57 -8.17 -12.58
C TYR A 3 9.78 -8.96 -12.04
N LEU A 4 10.85 -8.27 -11.63
CA LEU A 4 12.04 -8.92 -11.07
C LEU A 4 11.80 -9.41 -9.63
N GLN A 5 10.96 -8.71 -8.85
CA GLN A 5 10.53 -9.19 -7.54
C GLN A 5 9.76 -10.51 -7.66
N ASP A 6 8.82 -10.60 -8.60
CA ASP A 6 8.02 -11.81 -8.82
C ASP A 6 8.89 -13.03 -9.21
N ILE A 7 9.93 -12.80 -10.02
CA ILE A 7 10.85 -13.86 -10.45
C ILE A 7 11.81 -14.27 -9.34
N LEU A 8 12.47 -13.31 -8.68
CA LEU A 8 13.64 -13.57 -7.84
C LEU A 8 13.33 -13.72 -6.35
N SER A 9 12.19 -13.19 -5.86
CA SER A 9 11.83 -13.24 -4.43
C SER A 9 11.68 -14.66 -3.90
N SER A 10 11.21 -15.59 -4.74
CA SER A 10 11.09 -17.02 -4.42
C SER A 10 12.42 -17.68 -4.05
N SER A 11 13.55 -17.11 -4.49
CA SER A 11 14.91 -17.60 -4.26
C SER A 11 15.63 -16.87 -3.11
N GLY A 12 14.93 -16.02 -2.35
CA GLY A 12 15.51 -15.25 -1.25
C GLY A 12 16.31 -14.02 -1.69
N ILE A 13 16.35 -13.70 -2.99
CA ILE A 13 17.01 -12.51 -3.53
C ILE A 13 16.08 -11.30 -3.31
N ARG A 14 16.57 -10.34 -2.54
CA ARG A 14 15.85 -9.09 -2.28
C ARG A 14 16.07 -8.09 -3.40
N VAL A 15 15.00 -7.75 -4.12
CA VAL A 15 14.97 -6.76 -5.19
C VAL A 15 14.17 -5.54 -4.73
N GLU A 16 14.74 -4.34 -4.83
CA GLU A 16 14.06 -3.10 -4.41
C GLU A 16 14.33 -1.97 -5.41
N GLY A 17 13.42 -0.99 -5.45
CA GLY A 17 13.52 0.18 -6.31
C GLY A 17 14.10 1.39 -5.57
N PHE A 18 15.02 2.10 -6.23
CA PHE A 18 15.57 3.38 -5.81
C PHE A 18 15.23 4.42 -6.88
N MET A 19 14.10 5.12 -6.69
CA MET A 19 13.55 6.04 -7.71
C MET A 19 13.05 7.32 -7.02
N GLY A 20 13.49 8.49 -7.52
CA GLY A 20 13.12 9.77 -6.92
C GLY A 20 13.45 9.85 -5.41
N SER A 21 12.45 10.16 -4.59
CA SER A 21 12.54 10.21 -3.13
C SER A 21 12.44 8.84 -2.44
N GLN A 22 12.07 7.78 -3.16
CA GLN A 22 11.91 6.45 -2.58
C GLN A 22 13.27 5.82 -2.29
N SER A 23 13.45 5.32 -1.07
CA SER A 23 14.59 4.51 -0.67
C SER A 23 14.12 3.39 0.26
N PRO A 24 14.41 2.11 -0.05
CA PRO A 24 13.93 1.00 0.73
C PRO A 24 14.58 0.98 2.13
N PRO A 25 13.87 0.44 3.14
CA PRO A 25 14.41 0.32 4.49
C PRO A 25 15.64 -0.59 4.50
N GLY A 26 16.71 -0.11 5.14
CA GLY A 26 18.03 -0.74 5.17
C GLY A 26 19.01 -0.23 4.12
N GLY A 27 18.58 0.68 3.22
CA GLY A 27 19.45 1.27 2.21
C GLY A 27 19.97 0.23 1.21
N LEU A 28 21.07 0.55 0.53
CA LEU A 28 21.66 -0.32 -0.50
C LEU A 28 22.20 -1.65 0.07
N GLN A 29 22.82 -1.60 1.26
CA GLN A 29 23.41 -2.78 1.93
C GLN A 29 22.40 -3.89 2.26
N ALA A 30 21.11 -3.55 2.36
CA ALA A 30 20.09 -4.52 2.69
C ALA A 30 19.45 -5.18 1.45
N VAL A 31 19.94 -4.89 0.24
CA VAL A 31 19.34 -5.25 -1.05
C VAL A 31 20.37 -5.98 -1.90
N HIS A 32 19.95 -7.01 -2.63
CA HIS A 32 20.81 -7.76 -3.55
C HIS A 32 20.74 -7.20 -4.98
N VAL A 33 19.57 -6.73 -5.40
CA VAL A 33 19.35 -6.10 -6.72
C VAL A 33 18.64 -4.77 -6.54
N ALA A 34 19.32 -3.68 -6.86
CA ALA A 34 18.79 -2.32 -6.81
C ALA A 34 18.37 -1.86 -8.21
N ILE A 35 17.11 -1.49 -8.39
CA ILE A 35 16.59 -0.95 -9.65
C ILE A 35 16.52 0.57 -9.53
N CYS A 36 17.35 1.27 -10.29
CA CYS A 36 17.61 2.69 -10.10
C CYS A 36 17.28 3.51 -11.36
N THR A 37 16.88 4.77 -11.19
CA THR A 37 17.02 5.75 -12.28
C THR A 37 18.49 6.16 -12.44
N ILE A 38 18.85 6.76 -13.59
CA ILE A 38 20.23 7.19 -13.88
C ILE A 38 20.80 8.07 -12.75
N GLU A 39 20.03 9.05 -12.30
CA GLU A 39 20.43 10.00 -11.27
C GLU A 39 20.61 9.34 -9.91
N LYS A 40 19.71 8.42 -9.57
CA LYS A 40 19.76 7.71 -8.28
C LYS A 40 20.89 6.69 -8.27
N ALA A 41 21.14 6.00 -9.39
CA ALA A 41 22.29 5.11 -9.54
C ALA A 41 23.61 5.89 -9.36
N ASN A 42 23.73 7.05 -10.01
CA ASN A 42 24.92 7.91 -9.88
C ASN A 42 25.14 8.36 -8.43
N SER A 43 24.06 8.76 -7.75
CA SER A 43 24.06 9.14 -6.34
C SER A 43 24.49 8.00 -5.40
N LEU A 44 24.00 6.77 -5.65
CA LEU A 44 24.37 5.59 -4.87
C LEU A 44 25.84 5.21 -5.07
N VAL A 45 26.35 5.25 -6.31
CA VAL A 45 27.77 5.01 -6.61
C VAL A 45 28.64 6.06 -5.91
N ASN A 46 28.27 7.34 -5.96
CA ASN A 46 28.99 8.40 -5.25
C ASN A 46 29.06 8.15 -3.74
N LYS A 47 27.97 7.67 -3.16
CA LYS A 47 27.92 7.31 -1.75
C LYS A 47 28.83 6.12 -1.42
N LEU A 48 28.83 5.08 -2.27
CA LEU A 48 29.73 3.94 -2.08
C LEU A 48 31.20 4.33 -2.19
N LEU A 49 31.54 5.25 -3.11
CA LEU A 49 32.89 5.79 -3.24
C LEU A 49 33.30 6.59 -2.00
N ASP A 50 32.44 7.51 -1.53
CA ASP A 50 32.69 8.32 -0.34
C ASP A 50 32.81 7.48 0.96
N GLU A 51 32.06 6.36 1.04
CA GLU A 51 32.11 5.43 2.18
C GLU A 51 33.19 4.34 2.05
N GLY A 52 33.89 4.24 0.91
CA GLY A 52 34.90 3.20 0.66
C GLY A 52 34.33 1.78 0.46
N ASN A 53 33.03 1.64 0.18
CA ASN A 53 32.33 0.35 0.06
C ASN A 53 32.01 -0.03 -1.40
N ILE A 54 32.77 0.48 -2.38
CA ILE A 54 32.50 0.22 -3.81
C ILE A 54 32.62 -1.26 -4.19
N THR A 55 33.38 -2.05 -3.41
CA THR A 55 33.57 -3.49 -3.56
C THR A 55 32.29 -4.31 -3.33
N ASP A 56 31.27 -3.73 -2.68
CA ASP A 56 29.96 -4.38 -2.51
C ASP A 56 29.18 -4.49 -3.84
N LEU A 57 29.56 -3.73 -4.87
CA LEU A 57 28.89 -3.69 -6.16
C LEU A 57 29.48 -4.73 -7.12
N GLY A 58 28.73 -5.80 -7.42
CA GLY A 58 29.19 -6.84 -8.34
C GLY A 58 29.00 -6.51 -9.84
N ALA A 59 27.88 -5.86 -10.20
CA ALA A 59 27.57 -5.57 -11.59
C ALA A 59 26.65 -4.34 -11.76
N ILE A 60 26.76 -3.69 -12.91
CA ILE A 60 25.87 -2.62 -13.38
C ILE A 60 25.27 -3.03 -14.72
N ILE A 61 23.94 -3.09 -14.76
CA ILE A 61 23.18 -3.37 -15.97
C ILE A 61 22.53 -2.06 -16.43
N VAL A 62 22.87 -1.61 -17.63
CA VAL A 62 22.34 -0.41 -18.25
C VAL A 62 21.38 -0.81 -19.36
N ASP A 63 20.10 -0.60 -19.11
CA ASP A 63 19.07 -0.68 -20.15
C ASP A 63 19.03 0.61 -20.97
N GLU A 64 18.75 0.52 -22.27
CA GLU A 64 18.71 1.65 -23.21
C GLU A 64 20.00 2.50 -23.23
N LEU A 65 21.17 1.86 -23.36
CA LEU A 65 22.49 2.50 -23.35
C LEU A 65 22.65 3.65 -24.37
N HIS A 66 21.89 3.65 -25.47
CA HIS A 66 21.85 4.78 -26.41
C HIS A 66 21.44 6.12 -25.77
N LEU A 67 20.82 6.10 -24.60
CA LEU A 67 20.53 7.31 -23.81
C LEU A 67 21.78 8.08 -23.39
N LEU A 68 22.98 7.51 -23.53
CA LEU A 68 24.25 8.26 -23.43
C LEU A 68 24.26 9.51 -24.33
N GLY A 69 23.63 9.45 -25.50
CA GLY A 69 23.51 10.57 -26.42
C GLY A 69 22.43 11.60 -26.05
N ASP A 70 21.70 11.41 -24.94
CA ASP A 70 20.67 12.35 -24.49
C ASP A 70 21.32 13.62 -23.89
N PRO A 71 21.07 14.83 -24.44
CA PRO A 71 21.73 16.04 -23.98
C PRO A 71 21.36 16.45 -22.55
N SER A 72 20.21 15.99 -22.04
CA SER A 72 19.66 16.41 -20.75
C SER A 72 20.19 15.56 -19.59
N ARG A 73 20.30 14.24 -19.78
CA ARG A 73 20.64 13.28 -18.72
C ARG A 73 21.67 12.23 -19.11
N GLY A 74 21.97 12.05 -20.39
CA GLY A 74 22.94 11.07 -20.89
C GLY A 74 24.33 11.26 -20.30
N TYR A 75 24.72 12.52 -20.07
CA TYR A 75 25.99 12.84 -19.43
C TYR A 75 26.11 12.24 -18.02
N ILE A 76 25.03 12.13 -17.24
CA ILE A 76 25.08 11.53 -15.89
C ILE A 76 25.36 10.02 -15.99
N LEU A 77 24.83 9.36 -17.01
CA LEU A 77 25.11 7.95 -17.28
C LEU A 77 26.58 7.76 -17.71
N GLU A 78 27.10 8.68 -18.53
CA GLU A 78 28.52 8.70 -18.90
C GLU A 78 29.42 8.90 -17.66
N LEU A 79 29.09 9.84 -16.77
CA LEU A 79 29.79 10.05 -15.50
C LEU A 79 29.80 8.77 -14.66
N LEU A 80 28.65 8.12 -14.51
CA LEU A 80 28.53 6.87 -13.75
C LEU A 80 29.45 5.79 -14.29
N LEU A 81 29.40 5.53 -15.60
CA LEU A 81 30.20 4.47 -16.23
C LEU A 81 31.70 4.80 -16.22
N THR A 82 32.06 6.06 -16.45
CA THR A 82 33.45 6.54 -16.39
C THR A 82 34.06 6.31 -15.01
N LYS A 83 33.31 6.58 -13.94
CA LYS A 83 33.76 6.32 -12.55
C LYS A 83 34.05 4.86 -12.30
N ILE A 84 33.16 3.98 -12.74
CA ILE A 84 33.31 2.54 -12.54
C ILE A 84 34.49 2.00 -13.36
N LYS A 85 34.67 2.47 -14.60
CA LYS A 85 35.83 2.14 -15.43
C LYS A 85 37.13 2.61 -14.77
N TYR A 86 37.18 3.86 -14.30
CA TYR A 86 38.36 4.42 -13.63
C TYR A 86 38.77 3.60 -12.39
N VAL A 87 37.82 3.34 -11.48
CA VAL A 87 38.09 2.60 -10.24
C VAL A 87 38.51 1.15 -10.53
N SER A 88 37.86 0.49 -11.48
CA SER A 88 38.22 -0.89 -11.87
C SER A 88 39.57 -0.99 -12.58
N SER A 89 40.00 0.08 -13.26
CA SER A 89 41.31 0.11 -13.93
C SER A 89 42.47 0.43 -12.98
N ASN A 90 42.19 1.10 -11.87
CA ASN A 90 43.21 1.61 -10.95
C ASN A 90 43.34 0.79 -9.64
N SER A 91 42.45 -0.17 -9.41
CA SER A 91 42.49 -1.07 -8.24
C SER A 91 42.21 -2.51 -8.64
N GLU A 92 43.16 -3.42 -8.39
CA GLU A 92 43.00 -4.85 -8.66
C GLU A 92 41.92 -5.52 -7.78
N GLU A 93 41.56 -4.92 -6.65
CA GLU A 93 40.54 -5.44 -5.73
C GLU A 93 39.10 -5.18 -6.21
N VAL A 94 38.91 -4.26 -7.17
CA VAL A 94 37.58 -3.82 -7.62
C VAL A 94 37.30 -4.33 -9.03
N GLN A 95 36.48 -5.38 -9.12
CA GLN A 95 36.06 -5.95 -10.40
C GLN A 95 34.54 -5.89 -10.56
N ILE A 96 34.05 -4.89 -11.29
CA ILE A 96 32.61 -4.63 -11.49
C ILE A 96 32.23 -4.93 -12.93
N GLN A 97 31.29 -5.85 -13.15
CA GLN A 97 30.82 -6.18 -14.49
C GLN A 97 29.88 -5.09 -15.03
N ILE A 98 30.08 -4.64 -16.26
CA ILE A 98 29.16 -3.72 -16.95
C ILE A 98 28.44 -4.48 -18.07
N VAL A 99 27.10 -4.43 -18.08
CA VAL A 99 26.26 -5.01 -19.14
C VAL A 99 25.38 -3.91 -19.73
N GLY A 100 25.61 -3.54 -20.98
CA GLY A 100 24.83 -2.54 -21.69
C GLY A 100 23.90 -3.16 -22.73
N MET A 101 22.64 -2.72 -22.75
CA MET A 101 21.63 -3.12 -23.74
C MET A 101 21.15 -1.88 -24.50
N SER A 102 21.00 -1.96 -25.82
CA SER A 102 20.60 -0.81 -26.64
C SER A 102 19.88 -1.20 -27.93
N ALA A 103 19.18 -0.25 -28.53
CA ALA A 103 18.82 -0.28 -29.94
C ALA A 103 20.07 -0.34 -30.85
N THR A 104 19.89 -0.74 -32.11
CA THR A 104 20.98 -0.80 -33.08
C THR A 104 21.54 0.59 -33.38
N LEU A 105 22.76 0.87 -32.90
CA LEU A 105 23.50 2.10 -33.12
C LEU A 105 24.61 1.90 -34.16
N PRO A 106 24.97 2.94 -34.93
CA PRO A 106 26.06 2.84 -35.92
C PRO A 106 27.45 2.74 -35.29
N ASN A 107 27.66 3.23 -34.07
CA ASN A 107 28.96 3.25 -33.38
C ASN A 107 29.03 2.35 -32.13
N LEU A 108 28.28 1.25 -32.12
CA LEU A 108 28.28 0.27 -31.02
C LEU A 108 29.69 -0.30 -30.73
N GLU A 109 30.53 -0.48 -31.75
CA GLU A 109 31.93 -0.89 -31.60
C GLU A 109 32.74 0.12 -30.78
N SER A 110 32.56 1.42 -31.04
CA SER A 110 33.24 2.47 -30.27
C SER A 110 32.81 2.46 -28.80
N LEU A 111 31.53 2.21 -28.53
CA LEU A 111 31.02 2.08 -27.15
C LEU A 111 31.52 0.81 -26.45
N ALA A 112 31.58 -0.31 -27.17
CA ALA A 112 32.11 -1.56 -26.64
C ALA A 112 33.61 -1.43 -26.31
N ASN A 113 34.39 -0.80 -27.19
CA ASN A 113 35.80 -0.49 -26.95
C ASN A 113 35.98 0.45 -25.76
N TRP A 114 35.15 1.49 -25.63
CA TRP A 114 35.20 2.39 -24.48
C TRP A 114 34.97 1.65 -23.15
N LEU A 115 34.03 0.70 -23.11
CA LEU A 115 33.69 -0.05 -21.90
C LEU A 115 34.53 -1.32 -21.69
N ASP A 116 35.51 -1.59 -22.55
CA ASP A 116 36.27 -2.85 -22.59
C ASP A 116 35.35 -4.09 -22.62
N ALA A 117 34.24 -4.01 -23.37
CA ALA A 117 33.16 -5.00 -23.37
C ALA A 117 33.12 -5.84 -24.65
N GLU A 118 32.64 -7.08 -24.53
CA GLU A 118 32.29 -7.90 -25.69
C GLU A 118 31.04 -7.35 -26.40
N LEU A 119 31.07 -7.34 -27.73
CA LEU A 119 29.98 -6.81 -28.56
C LEU A 119 29.13 -7.95 -29.16
N PHE A 120 27.83 -7.89 -28.94
CA PHE A 120 26.85 -8.76 -29.60
C PHE A 120 25.81 -7.92 -30.35
N ILE A 121 25.63 -8.21 -31.65
CA ILE A 121 24.64 -7.53 -32.51
C ILE A 121 23.76 -8.58 -33.18
N THR A 122 22.44 -8.39 -33.11
CA THR A 122 21.46 -9.22 -33.81
C THR A 122 20.33 -8.37 -34.39
N GLN A 123 19.78 -8.82 -35.52
CA GLN A 123 18.56 -8.27 -36.13
C GLN A 123 17.35 -9.18 -35.91
N PHE A 124 17.50 -10.24 -35.10
CA PHE A 124 16.42 -11.17 -34.80
C PHE A 124 15.27 -10.46 -34.07
N ARG A 125 14.06 -10.62 -34.59
CA ARG A 125 12.81 -10.14 -33.98
C ARG A 125 11.82 -11.31 -33.94
N PRO A 126 11.24 -11.65 -32.77
CA PRO A 126 10.31 -12.79 -32.66
C PRO A 126 9.07 -12.67 -33.55
N ILE A 127 8.53 -11.45 -33.68
CA ILE A 127 7.37 -11.15 -34.53
C ILE A 127 7.83 -10.23 -35.66
N PRO A 128 7.74 -10.64 -36.94
CA PRO A 128 8.16 -9.82 -38.06
C PRO A 128 7.35 -8.51 -38.12
N LEU A 129 8.02 -7.43 -38.52
CA LEU A 129 7.45 -6.09 -38.58
C LEU A 129 7.33 -5.63 -40.04
N ASP A 130 6.10 -5.37 -40.48
CA ASP A 130 5.81 -4.73 -41.75
C ASP A 130 5.65 -3.21 -41.54
N GLU A 131 6.43 -2.40 -42.25
CA GLU A 131 6.38 -0.93 -42.16
C GLU A 131 5.76 -0.34 -43.43
N TYR A 132 4.75 0.51 -43.27
CA TYR A 132 4.03 1.14 -44.38
C TYR A 132 3.92 2.66 -44.21
N CYS A 133 3.97 3.39 -45.33
CA CYS A 133 3.60 4.80 -45.44
C CYS A 133 2.22 4.92 -46.10
N LEU A 134 1.26 5.56 -45.44
CA LEU A 134 -0.08 5.80 -45.98
C LEU A 134 -0.19 7.23 -46.51
N VAL A 135 -0.40 7.38 -47.82
CA VAL A 135 -0.59 8.69 -48.48
C VAL A 135 -1.90 8.69 -49.25
N GLY A 136 -2.80 9.61 -48.91
CA GLY A 136 -4.18 9.57 -49.40
C GLY A 136 -4.86 8.29 -48.93
N ASN A 137 -5.19 7.37 -49.84
CA ASN A 137 -5.73 6.04 -49.54
C ASN A 137 -4.79 4.89 -49.90
N LYS A 138 -3.54 5.14 -50.26
CA LYS A 138 -2.59 4.12 -50.75
C LYS A 138 -1.49 3.82 -49.74
N TYR A 139 -1.25 2.53 -49.48
CA TYR A 139 -0.13 2.04 -48.68
C TYR A 139 1.10 1.85 -49.57
N TYR A 140 2.23 2.38 -49.13
CA TYR A 140 3.54 2.19 -49.74
C TYR A 140 4.48 1.44 -48.79
N ASP A 141 5.25 0.49 -49.32
CA ASP A 141 6.31 -0.20 -48.57
C ASP A 141 7.59 0.64 -48.48
N LYS A 142 8.67 0.11 -47.88
CA LYS A 142 9.97 0.78 -47.78
C LYS A 142 10.62 1.09 -49.13
N GLN A 143 10.25 0.36 -50.18
CA GLN A 143 10.76 0.53 -51.54
C GLN A 143 9.95 1.58 -52.33
N GLY A 144 8.89 2.13 -51.74
CA GLY A 144 8.02 3.11 -52.38
C GLY A 144 7.01 2.49 -53.35
N VAL A 145 6.82 1.18 -53.31
CA VAL A 145 5.86 0.46 -54.13
C VAL A 145 4.50 0.49 -53.45
N CYS A 146 3.45 0.80 -54.21
CA CYS A 146 2.08 0.76 -53.70
C CYS A 146 1.65 -0.70 -53.49
N VAL A 147 1.48 -1.12 -52.24
CA VAL A 147 1.18 -2.51 -51.87
C VAL A 147 -0.31 -2.76 -51.62
N ASN A 148 -1.06 -1.73 -51.21
CA ASN A 148 -2.49 -1.87 -50.91
C ASN A 148 -3.21 -0.51 -51.02
N THR A 149 -4.54 -0.49 -51.13
CA THR A 149 -5.38 0.71 -51.14
C THR A 149 -6.58 0.55 -50.22
N ILE A 150 -6.89 1.56 -49.41
CA ILE A 150 -8.07 1.60 -48.55
C ILE A 150 -9.31 1.85 -49.40
N ASP A 151 -10.27 0.93 -49.36
CA ASP A 151 -11.58 1.10 -50.02
C ASP A 151 -12.40 2.21 -49.33
N MET A 152 -12.93 3.18 -50.07
CA MET A 152 -13.62 4.35 -49.49
C MET A 152 -15.15 4.16 -49.39
N SER A 153 -15.66 2.98 -49.72
CA SER A 153 -17.10 2.69 -49.85
C SER A 153 -17.93 2.73 -48.55
N LEU A 154 -17.31 2.58 -47.37
CA LEU A 154 -18.01 2.32 -46.09
C LEU A 154 -18.11 3.50 -45.11
N THR A 155 -17.60 4.70 -45.45
CA THR A 155 -17.67 5.86 -44.53
C THR A 155 -17.96 7.17 -45.26
N THR A 156 -18.94 7.93 -44.75
CA THR A 156 -19.10 9.35 -45.03
C THR A 156 -17.87 10.12 -44.55
N GLU A 157 -17.19 10.79 -45.47
CA GLU A 157 -16.13 11.81 -45.29
C GLU A 157 -15.27 11.75 -44.00
N GLY A 158 -14.01 11.31 -44.09
CA GLY A 158 -12.93 12.12 -43.51
C GLY A 158 -11.79 11.54 -42.66
N ASP A 159 -11.75 10.27 -42.21
CA ASP A 159 -10.58 9.82 -41.42
C ASP A 159 -10.19 8.35 -41.61
N ASN A 160 -9.13 8.11 -42.41
CA ASN A 160 -8.54 6.79 -42.65
C ASN A 160 -8.20 6.04 -41.35
N VAL A 161 -7.91 6.77 -40.26
CA VAL A 161 -7.60 6.18 -38.96
C VAL A 161 -8.75 5.35 -38.43
N LEU A 162 -9.99 5.82 -38.55
CA LEU A 162 -11.17 5.11 -38.05
C LEU A 162 -11.35 3.78 -38.74
N LYS A 163 -11.18 3.75 -40.07
CA LYS A 163 -11.31 2.54 -40.85
C LYS A 163 -10.26 1.50 -40.46
N ILE A 164 -9.00 1.91 -40.32
CA ILE A 164 -7.92 1.02 -39.87
C ILE A 164 -8.19 0.46 -38.47
N CYS A 165 -8.78 1.27 -37.57
CA CYS A 165 -9.17 0.80 -36.24
C CYS A 165 -10.26 -0.27 -36.33
N LEU A 166 -11.31 -0.05 -37.13
CA LEU A 166 -12.41 -0.99 -37.29
C LEU A 166 -11.95 -2.33 -37.87
N GLU A 167 -11.17 -2.31 -38.96
CA GLU A 167 -10.59 -3.53 -39.57
C GLU A 167 -9.76 -4.32 -38.54
N THR A 168 -8.90 -3.62 -37.78
CA THR A 168 -8.04 -4.27 -36.79
C THR A 168 -8.84 -4.88 -35.63
N ILE A 169 -9.95 -4.25 -35.24
CA ILE A 169 -10.81 -4.76 -34.16
C ILE A 169 -11.68 -5.92 -34.63
N GLN A 170 -12.13 -5.93 -35.89
CA GLN A 170 -12.84 -7.06 -36.48
C GLN A 170 -12.01 -8.35 -36.40
N ASP A 171 -10.68 -8.24 -36.57
CA ASP A 171 -9.73 -9.34 -36.36
C ASP A 171 -9.48 -9.69 -34.87
N GLY A 172 -10.22 -9.08 -33.94
CA GLY A 172 -10.06 -9.26 -32.50
C GLY A 172 -8.76 -8.70 -31.92
N CYS A 173 -8.06 -7.85 -32.68
CA CYS A 173 -6.76 -7.31 -32.33
C CYS A 173 -6.84 -5.94 -31.65
N SER A 174 -5.69 -5.41 -31.21
CA SER A 174 -5.58 -4.09 -30.58
C SER A 174 -4.66 -3.18 -31.38
N ILE A 175 -4.90 -1.88 -31.29
CA ILE A 175 -4.18 -0.85 -32.04
C ILE A 175 -3.67 0.25 -31.11
N LEU A 176 -2.44 0.70 -31.39
CA LEU A 176 -1.79 1.80 -30.70
C LEU A 176 -1.57 2.96 -31.69
N ILE A 177 -2.02 4.16 -31.34
CA ILE A 177 -1.99 5.32 -32.22
C ILE A 177 -1.15 6.41 -31.57
N PHE A 178 -0.07 6.82 -32.21
CA PHE A 178 0.77 7.91 -31.76
C PHE A 178 0.35 9.24 -32.38
N CYS A 179 0.00 10.19 -31.51
CA CYS A 179 -0.30 11.58 -31.86
C CYS A 179 0.74 12.53 -31.27
N MET A 180 0.83 13.71 -31.88
CA MET A 180 1.86 14.69 -31.58
C MET A 180 1.61 15.50 -30.30
N THR A 181 0.35 15.81 -29.97
CA THR A 181 -0.01 16.66 -28.83
C THR A 181 -1.05 15.98 -27.95
N LYS A 182 -1.07 16.35 -26.65
CA LYS A 182 -2.02 15.82 -25.66
C LYS A 182 -3.47 16.04 -26.11
N ASN A 183 -3.80 17.27 -26.52
CA ASN A 183 -5.12 17.63 -27.01
C ASN A 183 -5.53 16.80 -28.24
N TRP A 184 -4.58 16.46 -29.12
CA TRP A 184 -4.89 15.66 -30.29
C TRP A 184 -5.13 14.19 -29.94
N CYS A 185 -4.42 13.65 -28.93
CA CYS A 185 -4.74 12.34 -28.37
C CYS A 185 -6.17 12.28 -27.84
N GLU A 186 -6.54 13.24 -27.00
CA GLU A 186 -7.89 13.33 -26.41
C GLU A 186 -8.97 13.48 -27.49
N SER A 187 -8.77 14.42 -28.42
CA SER A 187 -9.74 14.71 -29.49
C SER A 187 -9.92 13.51 -30.43
N LEU A 188 -8.83 12.83 -30.80
CA LEU A 188 -8.89 11.64 -31.65
C LEU A 188 -9.56 10.47 -30.92
N ALA A 189 -9.21 10.23 -29.65
CA ALA A 189 -9.86 9.19 -28.85
C ALA A 189 -11.37 9.43 -28.73
N GLN A 190 -11.81 10.67 -28.51
CA GLN A 190 -13.23 11.03 -28.50
C GLN A 190 -13.90 10.80 -29.86
N SER A 191 -13.24 11.16 -30.97
CA SER A 191 -13.74 10.95 -32.32
C SER A 191 -13.94 9.46 -32.63
N VAL A 192 -12.95 8.63 -32.29
CA VAL A 192 -13.01 7.17 -32.46
C VAL A 192 -14.12 6.57 -31.60
N ALA A 193 -14.19 6.94 -30.31
CA ALA A 193 -15.23 6.46 -29.39
C ALA A 193 -16.63 6.86 -29.85
N SER A 194 -16.81 8.08 -30.35
CA SER A 194 -18.11 8.56 -30.86
C SER A 194 -18.55 7.79 -32.11
N SER A 195 -17.60 7.47 -32.99
CA SER A 195 -17.86 6.63 -34.17
C SER A 195 -18.20 5.18 -33.78
N PHE A 196 -17.50 4.63 -32.77
CA PHE A 196 -17.79 3.30 -32.24
C PHE A 196 -19.17 3.23 -31.59
N TYR A 197 -19.59 4.28 -30.89
CA TYR A 197 -20.94 4.39 -30.37
C TYR A 197 -21.99 4.39 -31.49
N LYS A 198 -21.81 5.22 -32.53
CA LYS A 198 -22.75 5.28 -33.67
C LYS A 198 -22.87 3.92 -34.36
N LEU A 199 -21.73 3.33 -34.75
CA LEU A 199 -21.70 2.02 -35.42
C LEU A 199 -22.22 0.90 -34.51
N GLY A 200 -21.92 0.95 -33.22
CA GLY A 200 -22.39 0.00 -32.22
C GLY A 200 -23.89 0.09 -31.94
N CYS A 201 -24.55 1.20 -32.26
CA CYS A 201 -26.00 1.35 -32.19
C CYS A 201 -26.73 0.88 -33.46
N GLU A 202 -26.01 0.68 -34.57
CA GLU A 202 -26.58 0.17 -35.81
C GLU A 202 -26.73 -1.36 -35.76
N ASP A 203 -27.81 -1.88 -36.34
CA ASP A 203 -28.02 -3.31 -36.59
C ASP A 203 -27.31 -3.75 -37.89
N SER A 204 -26.05 -3.37 -38.02
CA SER A 204 -25.17 -3.82 -39.10
C SER A 204 -24.27 -4.97 -38.66
N GLU A 205 -23.75 -5.76 -39.60
CA GLU A 205 -22.77 -6.83 -39.32
C GLU A 205 -21.54 -6.26 -38.59
N ALA A 206 -21.05 -5.11 -39.06
CA ALA A 206 -19.94 -4.39 -38.43
C ALA A 206 -20.25 -3.93 -37.00
N GLY A 207 -21.47 -3.45 -36.74
CA GLY A 207 -21.93 -3.08 -35.39
C GLY A 207 -22.00 -4.29 -34.44
N SER A 208 -22.49 -5.44 -34.91
CA SER A 208 -22.55 -6.67 -34.11
C SER A 208 -21.15 -7.19 -33.77
N VAL A 209 -20.23 -7.21 -34.74
CA VAL A 209 -18.83 -7.60 -34.51
C VAL A 209 -18.16 -6.65 -33.52
N LEU A 210 -18.34 -5.33 -33.66
CA LEU A 210 -17.79 -4.35 -32.71
C LEU A 210 -18.28 -4.61 -31.28
N ARG A 211 -19.58 -4.81 -31.08
CA ARG A 211 -20.17 -5.14 -29.77
C ARG A 211 -19.58 -6.42 -29.18
N SER A 212 -19.36 -7.45 -29.99
CA SER A 212 -18.78 -8.72 -29.52
C SER A 212 -17.31 -8.59 -29.06
N GLN A 213 -16.56 -7.64 -29.62
CA GLN A 213 -15.15 -7.44 -29.32
C GLN A 213 -14.91 -6.56 -28.09
N LEU A 214 -15.87 -5.69 -27.78
CA LEU A 214 -15.87 -4.81 -26.62
C LEU A 214 -16.41 -5.57 -25.39
N LYS A 215 -15.51 -5.94 -24.49
CA LYS A 215 -15.84 -6.66 -23.27
C LYS A 215 -16.37 -5.68 -22.21
N SER A 216 -17.69 -5.53 -22.15
CA SER A 216 -18.35 -4.57 -21.25
C SER A 216 -17.94 -4.72 -19.78
N ASP A 217 -17.83 -5.95 -19.27
CA ASP A 217 -17.42 -6.19 -17.87
C ASP A 217 -16.01 -5.65 -17.56
N ASN A 218 -15.05 -5.92 -18.45
CA ASN A 218 -13.68 -5.43 -18.30
C ASN A 218 -13.60 -3.89 -18.43
N ILE A 219 -14.42 -3.30 -19.31
CA ILE A 219 -14.50 -1.84 -19.48
C ILE A 219 -15.04 -1.19 -18.19
N LEU A 220 -16.07 -1.78 -17.57
CA LEU A 220 -16.63 -1.29 -16.31
C LEU A 220 -15.60 -1.36 -15.18
N GLU A 221 -14.80 -2.44 -15.11
CA GLU A 221 -13.72 -2.56 -14.14
C GLU A 221 -12.69 -1.42 -14.27
N VAL A 222 -12.27 -1.08 -15.49
CA VAL A 222 -11.33 0.02 -15.74
C VAL A 222 -11.93 1.38 -15.34
N LEU A 223 -13.19 1.63 -15.68
CA LEU A 223 -13.89 2.87 -15.31
C LEU A 223 -14.03 3.02 -13.79
N GLU A 224 -14.26 1.92 -13.09
CA GLU A 224 -14.38 1.90 -11.62
C GLU A 224 -13.01 2.10 -10.94
N GLN A 225 -11.96 1.48 -11.45
CA GLN A 225 -10.59 1.74 -10.98
C GLN A 225 -10.23 3.23 -11.11
N LEU A 226 -10.53 3.86 -12.26
CA LEU A 226 -10.31 5.29 -12.46
C LEU A 226 -11.17 6.18 -11.54
N LYS A 227 -12.41 5.76 -11.24
CA LYS A 227 -13.29 6.47 -10.29
C LYS A 227 -12.73 6.46 -8.87
N ASN A 228 -12.06 5.38 -8.48
CA ASN A 228 -11.45 5.20 -7.16
C ASN A 228 -10.02 5.78 -7.05
N CYS A 229 -9.45 6.31 -8.13
CA CYS A 229 -8.19 7.05 -8.06
C CYS A 229 -8.33 8.34 -7.23
N PRO A 230 -7.24 8.84 -6.62
CA PRO A 230 -7.24 10.09 -5.84
C PRO A 230 -7.77 11.31 -6.61
N VAL A 231 -7.69 11.30 -7.94
CA VAL A 231 -8.14 12.40 -8.81
C VAL A 231 -9.56 12.20 -9.34
N GLY A 232 -10.14 11.00 -9.15
CA GLY A 232 -11.45 10.62 -9.68
C GLY A 232 -11.50 10.42 -11.19
N LEU A 233 -12.68 10.04 -11.67
CA LEU A 233 -12.92 9.70 -13.08
C LEU A 233 -13.09 10.95 -13.96
N ASP A 234 -12.14 11.15 -14.86
CA ASP A 234 -12.23 12.19 -15.88
C ASP A 234 -13.37 11.95 -16.89
N GLN A 235 -14.01 13.02 -17.35
CA GLN A 235 -15.17 12.94 -18.23
C GLN A 235 -14.81 12.48 -19.65
N VAL A 236 -13.62 12.82 -20.14
CA VAL A 236 -13.14 12.37 -21.45
C VAL A 236 -12.75 10.91 -21.39
N LEU A 237 -12.02 10.48 -20.36
CA LEU A 237 -11.72 9.05 -20.13
C LEU A 237 -13.01 8.25 -19.97
N LYS A 238 -14.01 8.75 -19.22
CA LYS A 238 -15.32 8.09 -19.10
C LYS A 238 -15.97 7.85 -20.45
N LYS A 239 -16.08 8.90 -21.29
CA LYS A 239 -16.72 8.83 -22.61
C LYS A 239 -15.96 7.92 -23.58
N THR A 240 -14.64 7.92 -23.52
CA THR A 240 -13.81 7.13 -24.44
C THR A 240 -13.76 5.66 -24.03
N ILE A 241 -13.42 5.37 -22.76
CA ILE A 241 -13.21 4.00 -22.26
C ILE A 241 -14.49 3.18 -22.33
N SER A 242 -15.66 3.82 -22.16
CA SER A 242 -16.98 3.18 -22.33
C SER A 242 -17.13 2.44 -23.68
N PHE A 243 -16.34 2.81 -24.69
CA PHE A 243 -16.33 2.19 -26.01
C PHE A 243 -14.99 1.50 -26.34
N GLY A 244 -14.20 1.13 -25.34
CA GLY A 244 -12.93 0.43 -25.51
C GLY A 244 -11.83 1.28 -26.16
N VAL A 245 -11.96 2.61 -26.10
CA VAL A 245 -10.97 3.58 -26.60
C VAL A 245 -10.41 4.34 -25.42
N ALA A 246 -9.11 4.59 -25.36
CA ALA A 246 -8.54 5.47 -24.34
C ALA A 246 -7.45 6.34 -24.93
N TYR A 247 -7.02 7.34 -24.16
CA TYR A 247 -5.85 8.14 -24.47
C TYR A 247 -4.80 8.04 -23.36
N HIS A 248 -3.53 8.24 -23.71
CA HIS A 248 -2.41 8.14 -22.78
C HIS A 248 -1.35 9.21 -23.05
N HIS A 249 -1.07 10.03 -22.05
CA HIS A 249 -0.03 11.05 -22.13
C HIS A 249 0.37 11.54 -20.74
N ALA A 250 1.49 12.28 -20.65
CA ALA A 250 1.99 12.86 -19.40
C ALA A 250 1.05 13.89 -18.71
N GLY A 251 -0.09 14.25 -19.31
CA GLY A 251 -1.14 15.01 -18.62
C GLY A 251 -1.96 14.20 -17.61
N LEU A 252 -1.97 12.87 -17.74
CA LEU A 252 -2.62 11.95 -16.79
C LEU A 252 -1.68 11.65 -15.61
N THR A 253 -2.26 11.38 -14.45
CA THR A 253 -1.48 10.93 -13.28
C THR A 253 -0.83 9.56 -13.52
N PHE A 254 0.12 9.18 -12.67
CA PHE A 254 0.75 7.85 -12.74
C PHE A 254 -0.28 6.73 -12.55
N ASP A 255 -1.21 6.90 -11.60
CA ASP A 255 -2.27 5.92 -11.31
C ASP A 255 -3.20 5.72 -12.50
N GLU A 256 -3.64 6.82 -13.12
CA GLU A 256 -4.50 6.76 -14.32
C GLU A 256 -3.80 6.10 -15.49
N ARG A 257 -2.49 6.37 -15.69
CA ARG A 257 -1.70 5.74 -16.74
C ARG A 257 -1.57 4.24 -16.51
N ASP A 258 -1.29 3.82 -15.29
CA ASP A 258 -1.18 2.40 -14.95
C ASP A 258 -2.49 1.64 -15.19
N ILE A 259 -3.63 2.24 -14.82
CA ILE A 259 -4.96 1.67 -15.08
C ILE A 259 -5.26 1.58 -16.59
N VAL A 260 -4.96 2.63 -17.36
CA VAL A 260 -5.15 2.63 -18.82
C VAL A 260 -4.24 1.59 -19.49
N GLU A 261 -2.99 1.47 -19.05
CA GLU A 261 -2.05 0.45 -19.54
C GLU A 261 -2.51 -0.96 -19.19
N GLY A 262 -2.98 -1.19 -17.96
CA GLY A 262 -3.58 -2.45 -17.51
C GLY A 262 -4.83 -2.80 -18.31
N GLY A 263 -5.71 -1.84 -18.56
CA GLY A 263 -6.90 -1.98 -19.39
C GLY A 263 -6.58 -2.33 -20.85
N PHE A 264 -5.49 -1.80 -21.40
CA PHE A 264 -5.02 -2.18 -22.73
C PHE A 264 -4.43 -3.59 -22.76
N LYS A 265 -3.64 -3.98 -21.75
CA LYS A 265 -3.06 -5.34 -21.63
C LYS A 265 -4.13 -6.42 -21.46
N SER A 266 -5.19 -6.14 -20.69
CA SER A 266 -6.31 -7.07 -20.48
C SER A 266 -7.25 -7.17 -21.69
N GLY A 267 -7.14 -6.23 -22.65
CA GLY A 267 -8.02 -6.12 -23.82
C GLY A 267 -9.36 -5.45 -23.53
N ALA A 268 -9.52 -4.81 -22.37
CA ALA A 268 -10.65 -3.91 -22.09
C ALA A 268 -10.63 -2.71 -23.04
N ILE A 269 -9.43 -2.16 -23.24
CA ILE A 269 -9.15 -1.09 -24.20
C ILE A 269 -8.56 -1.71 -25.45
N ARG A 270 -9.19 -1.49 -26.60
CA ARG A 270 -8.76 -2.01 -27.92
C ARG A 270 -8.00 -0.97 -28.72
N VAL A 271 -8.33 0.31 -28.55
CA VAL A 271 -7.67 1.44 -29.20
C VAL A 271 -7.06 2.32 -28.13
N LEU A 272 -5.73 2.49 -28.17
CA LEU A 272 -5.03 3.42 -27.29
C LEU A 272 -4.39 4.54 -28.11
N VAL A 273 -4.76 5.78 -27.83
CA VAL A 273 -4.19 6.96 -28.48
C VAL A 273 -3.19 7.65 -27.56
N ALA A 274 -1.91 7.59 -27.88
CA ALA A 274 -0.85 8.03 -27.00
C ALA A 274 0.05 9.12 -27.59
N THR A 275 0.70 9.90 -26.71
CA THR A 275 1.86 10.71 -27.10
C THR A 275 3.15 9.87 -27.12
N SER A 276 4.24 10.44 -27.65
CA SER A 276 5.57 9.80 -27.62
C SER A 276 6.07 9.42 -26.22
N THR A 277 5.50 9.96 -25.15
CA THR A 277 5.83 9.57 -23.77
C THR A 277 5.59 8.09 -23.49
N LEU A 278 4.71 7.43 -24.24
CA LEU A 278 4.49 5.98 -24.13
C LEU A 278 5.48 5.18 -24.99
N SER A 279 6.21 5.80 -25.93
CA SER A 279 7.16 5.08 -26.78
C SER A 279 8.36 4.55 -25.99
N SER A 280 8.70 5.19 -24.86
CA SER A 280 9.77 4.81 -23.94
C SER A 280 9.21 4.38 -22.58
N GLY A 281 9.84 3.38 -21.94
CA GLY A 281 9.65 3.09 -20.50
C GLY A 281 8.52 2.14 -20.10
N VAL A 282 7.64 1.69 -21.00
CA VAL A 282 6.59 0.69 -20.70
C VAL A 282 6.53 -0.36 -21.80
N ASN A 283 6.47 -1.66 -21.47
CA ASN A 283 6.24 -2.72 -22.46
C ASN A 283 4.74 -2.87 -22.76
N LEU A 284 4.29 -2.29 -23.88
CA LEU A 284 2.89 -2.29 -24.31
C LEU A 284 2.76 -2.55 -25.82
N PRO A 285 2.82 -3.81 -26.27
CA PRO A 285 2.72 -4.16 -27.69
C PRO A 285 1.27 -4.20 -28.19
N ALA A 286 1.08 -3.87 -29.47
CA ALA A 286 -0.20 -3.90 -30.17
C ALA A 286 -0.05 -4.62 -31.52
N ARG A 287 -1.12 -5.14 -32.11
CA ARG A 287 -1.05 -5.77 -33.45
C ARG A 287 -0.59 -4.75 -34.51
N LYS A 288 -1.15 -3.54 -34.41
CA LYS A 288 -0.89 -2.44 -35.34
C LYS A 288 -0.50 -1.17 -34.58
N VAL A 289 0.48 -0.46 -35.10
CA VAL A 289 0.87 0.88 -34.63
C VAL A 289 0.61 1.89 -35.74
N ILE A 290 -0.12 2.97 -35.43
CA ILE A 290 -0.32 4.11 -36.33
C ILE A 290 0.50 5.29 -35.80
N ILE A 291 1.18 6.02 -36.69
CA ILE A 291 1.78 7.31 -36.37
C ILE A 291 1.07 8.36 -37.23
N ARG A 292 0.39 9.32 -36.58
CA ARG A 292 -0.62 10.17 -37.25
C ARG A 292 -0.02 11.21 -38.21
N SER A 293 1.22 11.62 -37.99
CA SER A 293 1.99 12.55 -38.81
C SER A 293 3.49 12.30 -38.62
N PRO A 294 4.34 12.51 -39.63
CA PRO A 294 5.80 12.45 -39.48
C PRO A 294 6.41 13.74 -38.92
N VAL A 295 5.61 14.78 -38.68
CA VAL A 295 6.07 16.12 -38.30
C VAL A 295 5.50 16.54 -36.93
N PHE A 296 6.37 17.02 -36.05
CA PHE A 296 6.02 17.65 -34.78
C PHE A 296 6.58 19.07 -34.68
N GLN A 297 5.74 20.05 -34.35
CA GLN A 297 6.15 21.47 -34.24
C GLN A 297 6.93 22.00 -35.48
N ARG A 298 6.50 21.59 -36.68
CA ARG A 298 7.14 21.91 -37.98
C ARG A 298 8.53 21.28 -38.19
N GLN A 299 8.93 20.34 -37.33
CA GLN A 299 10.16 19.57 -37.46
C GLN A 299 9.82 18.08 -37.66
N PRO A 300 10.58 17.33 -38.47
CA PRO A 300 10.44 15.87 -38.51
C PRO A 300 10.61 15.24 -37.13
N ILE A 301 9.89 14.14 -36.88
CA ILE A 301 10.10 13.36 -35.65
C ILE A 301 11.50 12.75 -35.67
N ASN A 302 12.14 12.64 -34.50
CA ASN A 302 13.43 11.97 -34.38
C ASN A 302 13.32 10.48 -34.76
N ILE A 303 14.30 9.96 -35.52
CA ILE A 303 14.37 8.55 -35.95
C ILE A 303 14.28 7.59 -34.76
N LEU A 304 14.91 7.91 -33.62
CA LEU A 304 14.81 7.13 -32.38
C LEU A 304 13.38 6.99 -31.91
N THR A 305 12.68 8.12 -31.78
CA THR A 305 11.27 8.14 -31.37
C THR A 305 10.41 7.35 -32.35
N TYR A 306 10.64 7.49 -33.65
CA TYR A 306 9.96 6.71 -34.68
C TYR A 306 10.21 5.20 -34.51
N LYS A 307 11.48 4.76 -34.40
CA LYS A 307 11.83 3.34 -34.22
C LYS A 307 11.27 2.75 -32.93
N GLN A 308 11.25 3.51 -31.84
CA GLN A 308 10.61 3.10 -30.57
C GLN A 308 9.09 2.95 -30.70
N MET A 309 8.42 3.83 -31.45
CA MET A 309 6.98 3.73 -31.70
C MET A 309 6.64 2.46 -32.50
N ILE A 310 7.27 2.26 -33.65
CA ILE A 310 6.99 1.12 -34.52
C ILE A 310 7.43 -0.21 -33.88
N GLY A 311 8.42 -0.16 -32.99
CA GLY A 311 8.90 -1.32 -32.24
C GLY A 311 7.83 -1.99 -31.39
N ARG A 312 6.71 -1.31 -31.12
CA ARG A 312 5.56 -1.82 -30.36
C ARG A 312 4.57 -2.62 -31.19
N ALA A 313 4.75 -2.69 -32.51
CA ALA A 313 3.90 -3.49 -33.38
C ALA A 313 4.29 -4.98 -33.30
N GLY A 314 3.29 -5.84 -33.09
CA GLY A 314 3.40 -7.29 -32.94
C GLY A 314 3.51 -7.75 -31.48
N ARG A 315 2.53 -8.54 -31.02
CA ARG A 315 2.50 -9.12 -29.68
C ARG A 315 3.07 -10.55 -29.70
N MET A 316 4.18 -10.77 -29.01
CA MET A 316 4.82 -12.07 -28.88
C MET A 316 3.83 -13.11 -28.30
N GLY A 317 3.75 -14.28 -28.95
CA GLY A 317 2.84 -15.36 -28.55
C GLY A 317 1.37 -15.15 -28.90
N ARG A 318 1.01 -14.06 -29.62
CA ARG A 318 -0.38 -13.81 -30.07
C ARG A 318 -0.47 -13.48 -31.56
N ASP A 319 0.38 -12.59 -32.05
CA ASP A 319 0.31 -12.11 -33.43
C ASP A 319 1.31 -12.86 -34.32
N THR A 320 0.94 -13.11 -35.58
CA THR A 320 1.84 -13.69 -36.60
C THR A 320 2.81 -12.67 -37.21
N LYS A 321 2.42 -11.39 -37.17
CA LYS A 321 3.17 -10.23 -37.67
C LYS A 321 2.70 -8.96 -36.96
N GLY A 322 3.53 -7.93 -36.93
CA GLY A 322 3.20 -6.58 -36.50
C GLY A 322 3.15 -5.64 -37.69
N GLU A 323 2.23 -4.69 -37.70
CA GLU A 323 2.13 -3.69 -38.77
C GLU A 323 2.33 -2.29 -38.21
N SER A 324 3.15 -1.48 -38.87
CA SER A 324 3.28 -0.05 -38.61
C SER A 324 2.80 0.76 -39.80
N VAL A 325 2.00 1.78 -39.53
CA VAL A 325 1.45 2.70 -40.54
C VAL A 325 1.80 4.14 -40.17
N LEU A 326 2.68 4.76 -40.96
CA LEU A 326 2.98 6.18 -40.88
C LEU A 326 2.07 6.95 -41.84
N ILE A 327 1.21 7.82 -41.32
CA ILE A 327 0.28 8.61 -42.14
C ILE A 327 0.98 9.90 -42.58
N CYS A 328 1.02 10.13 -43.89
CA CYS A 328 1.63 11.31 -44.50
C CYS A 328 0.68 11.98 -45.49
N THR A 329 0.74 13.31 -45.56
CA THR A 329 0.24 14.04 -46.73
C THR A 329 1.19 13.89 -47.91
N GLU A 330 0.76 14.24 -49.13
CA GLU A 330 1.64 14.16 -50.31
C GLU A 330 2.90 15.04 -50.15
N ALA A 331 2.78 16.17 -49.44
CA ALA A 331 3.92 17.04 -49.13
C ALA A 331 4.90 16.42 -48.11
N GLU A 332 4.40 15.60 -47.18
CA GLU A 332 5.19 14.97 -46.13
C GLU A 332 5.75 13.60 -46.54
N LYS A 333 5.33 13.07 -47.69
CA LYS A 333 5.68 11.73 -48.18
C LYS A 333 7.19 11.46 -48.14
N LYS A 334 8.00 12.42 -48.60
CA LYS A 334 9.47 12.31 -48.57
C LYS A 334 9.99 12.13 -47.14
N ILE A 335 9.53 12.95 -46.20
CA ILE A 335 9.91 12.88 -44.79
C ILE A 335 9.54 11.49 -44.21
N GLY A 336 8.37 10.96 -44.58
CA GLY A 336 7.95 9.63 -44.15
C GLY A 336 8.88 8.51 -44.62
N PHE A 337 9.31 8.55 -45.88
CA PHE A 337 10.31 7.61 -46.41
C PHE A 337 11.67 7.76 -45.74
N ASP A 338 12.12 8.99 -45.50
CA ASP A 338 13.37 9.27 -44.81
C ASP A 338 13.37 8.67 -43.38
N LEU A 339 12.24 8.70 -42.68
CA LEU A 339 12.10 8.05 -41.36
C LEU A 339 12.11 6.51 -41.43
N MET A 340 11.42 5.93 -42.43
CA MET A 340 11.37 4.47 -42.62
C MET A 340 12.76 3.89 -42.94
N MET A 341 13.52 4.57 -43.80
CA MET A 341 14.86 4.18 -44.23
C MET A 341 15.98 4.63 -43.27
N GLY A 342 15.70 5.61 -42.41
CA GLY A 342 16.68 6.20 -41.50
C GLY A 342 17.24 5.25 -40.46
N SER A 343 18.54 5.39 -40.17
CA SER A 343 19.24 4.75 -39.06
C SER A 343 19.42 5.74 -37.90
N LEU A 344 19.68 5.24 -36.69
CA LEU A 344 20.02 6.10 -35.55
C LEU A 344 21.32 6.86 -35.79
N ASP A 345 21.41 8.07 -35.24
CA ASP A 345 22.66 8.82 -35.21
C ASP A 345 23.68 8.14 -34.28
N PRO A 346 24.99 8.25 -34.55
CA PRO A 346 26.03 7.81 -33.62
C PRO A 346 25.90 8.51 -32.27
N VAL A 347 26.01 7.75 -31.18
CA VAL A 347 26.04 8.30 -29.82
C VAL A 347 27.30 9.14 -29.66
N LYS A 348 27.14 10.38 -29.22
CA LYS A 348 28.25 11.27 -28.87
C LYS A 348 28.27 11.51 -27.37
N SER A 349 29.47 11.72 -26.83
CA SER A 349 29.65 12.17 -25.46
C SER A 349 28.88 13.47 -25.19
N CYS A 350 28.25 13.56 -24.01
CA CYS A 350 27.45 14.70 -23.62
C CYS A 350 28.12 15.60 -22.58
N ILE A 351 29.38 15.33 -22.22
CA ILE A 351 30.13 16.05 -21.17
C ILE A 351 31.00 17.20 -21.71
N GLU A 352 30.99 17.48 -23.02
CA GLU A 352 31.83 18.52 -23.67
C GLU A 352 31.61 19.93 -23.09
N SER A 353 30.40 20.23 -22.57
CA SER A 353 30.14 21.53 -21.95
C SER A 353 30.84 21.66 -20.59
N GLU A 354 31.49 22.81 -20.36
CA GLU A 354 32.22 23.15 -19.12
C GLU A 354 31.43 22.81 -17.84
N ASP A 355 30.15 23.20 -17.75
CA ASP A 355 29.30 22.90 -16.58
C ASP A 355 29.17 21.41 -16.23
N LYS A 356 29.06 20.55 -17.26
CA LYS A 356 28.89 19.10 -17.08
C LYS A 356 30.21 18.42 -16.76
N TYR A 357 31.29 18.88 -17.39
CA TYR A 357 32.65 18.41 -17.09
C TYR A 357 33.08 18.82 -15.68
N MET A 358 32.75 20.03 -15.26
CA MET A 358 32.95 20.53 -13.89
C MET A 358 32.30 19.63 -12.85
N ARG A 359 31.07 19.14 -13.12
CA ARG A 359 30.42 18.15 -12.26
C ARG A 359 31.21 16.85 -12.19
N ALA A 360 31.67 16.33 -13.33
CA ALA A 360 32.42 15.09 -13.41
C ALA A 360 33.70 15.14 -12.56
N VAL A 361 34.46 16.22 -12.70
CA VAL A 361 35.70 16.46 -11.96
C VAL A 361 35.43 16.66 -10.47
N LEU A 362 34.42 17.47 -10.10
CA LEU A 362 34.07 17.69 -8.70
C LEU A 362 33.64 16.41 -7.99
N GLU A 363 32.87 15.53 -8.65
CA GLU A 363 32.43 14.26 -8.04
C GLU A 363 33.63 13.36 -7.66
N MET A 364 34.68 13.34 -8.48
CA MET A 364 35.90 12.55 -8.21
C MET A 364 36.77 13.13 -7.09
N ILE A 365 36.95 14.46 -7.07
CA ILE A 365 37.72 15.14 -6.02
C ILE A 365 36.96 15.08 -4.68
N ALA A 366 35.64 15.30 -4.69
CA ALA A 366 34.85 15.34 -3.46
C ALA A 366 34.69 13.97 -2.80
N SER A 367 34.66 12.89 -3.59
CA SER A 367 34.66 11.51 -3.08
C SER A 367 36.05 11.02 -2.65
N GLN A 368 37.09 11.86 -2.80
CA GLN A 368 38.48 11.54 -2.46
C GLN A 368 39.06 10.34 -3.22
N VAL A 369 38.47 9.99 -4.36
CA VAL A 369 38.99 8.94 -5.25
C VAL A 369 40.16 9.47 -6.08
N VAL A 370 40.15 10.77 -6.38
CA VAL A 370 41.19 11.47 -7.13
C VAL A 370 41.65 12.69 -6.34
N CYS A 371 42.97 12.82 -6.16
CA CYS A 371 43.58 13.90 -5.38
C CYS A 371 44.68 14.65 -6.14
N THR A 372 45.30 14.07 -7.17
CA THR A 372 46.43 14.69 -7.90
C THR A 372 46.08 14.99 -9.36
N LYS A 373 46.87 15.85 -10.02
CA LYS A 373 46.68 16.18 -11.45
C LYS A 373 46.85 14.95 -12.35
N GLU A 374 47.81 14.07 -12.03
CA GLU A 374 48.06 12.84 -12.79
C GLU A 374 46.86 11.89 -12.74
N GLN A 375 46.23 11.75 -11.57
CA GLN A 375 45.03 10.95 -11.40
C GLN A 375 43.82 11.55 -12.14
N LEU A 376 43.71 12.88 -12.17
CA LEU A 376 42.68 13.57 -12.97
C LEU A 376 42.88 13.33 -14.46
N ASP A 377 44.11 13.43 -14.96
CA ASP A 377 44.43 13.12 -16.36
C ASP A 377 44.08 11.67 -16.72
N LEU A 378 44.30 10.73 -15.80
CA LEU A 378 43.91 9.33 -15.98
C LEU A 378 42.38 9.15 -16.00
N TYR A 379 41.66 9.85 -15.13
CA TYR A 379 40.20 9.86 -15.12
C TYR A 379 39.63 10.44 -16.42
N SER A 380 40.19 11.54 -16.94
CA SER A 380 39.80 12.15 -18.21
C SER A 380 39.93 11.17 -19.38
N LYS A 381 41.00 10.35 -19.40
CA LYS A 381 41.21 9.29 -20.40
C LYS A 381 40.17 8.18 -20.35
N CYS A 382 39.49 7.99 -19.22
CA CYS A 382 38.44 6.99 -19.06
C CYS A 382 37.09 7.44 -19.64
N THR A 383 36.94 8.72 -20.01
CA THR A 383 35.67 9.28 -20.51
C THR A 383 35.35 8.79 -21.92
N LEU A 384 34.05 8.79 -22.28
CA LEU A 384 33.63 8.51 -23.66
C LEU A 384 34.13 9.61 -24.60
N LEU A 385 34.20 10.86 -24.12
CA LEU A 385 34.76 11.99 -24.87
C LEU A 385 36.19 11.69 -25.37
N TYR A 386 37.06 11.16 -24.51
CA TYR A 386 38.43 10.81 -24.89
C TYR A 386 38.50 9.68 -25.92
N ASN A 387 37.62 8.69 -25.81
CA ASN A 387 37.55 7.60 -26.77
C ASN A 387 37.04 8.04 -28.16
N GLN A 388 36.33 9.17 -28.26
CA GLN A 388 35.74 9.66 -29.50
C GLN A 388 36.55 10.77 -30.19
N GLU A 389 37.35 11.55 -29.45
CA GLU A 389 38.15 12.64 -30.00
C GLU A 389 39.64 12.32 -30.08
N ASP A 390 40.23 12.45 -31.28
CA ASP A 390 41.65 12.21 -31.58
C ASP A 390 42.63 13.29 -31.04
N LYS A 391 42.23 14.12 -30.05
CA LYS A 391 42.99 15.33 -29.66
C LYS A 391 43.18 15.48 -28.15
N SER A 392 44.30 14.95 -27.64
CA SER A 392 44.75 15.14 -26.25
C SER A 392 44.88 16.61 -25.81
N ALA A 393 45.16 17.54 -26.72
CA ALA A 393 45.39 18.94 -26.38
C ALA A 393 44.11 19.70 -25.95
N THR A 394 42.95 19.41 -26.54
CA THR A 394 41.69 20.12 -26.25
C THR A 394 41.17 19.76 -24.86
N GLN A 395 41.28 18.48 -24.47
CA GLN A 395 40.81 18.02 -23.16
C GLN A 395 41.68 18.47 -22.00
N ASN A 396 43.00 18.54 -22.20
CA ASN A 396 43.91 19.09 -21.19
C ASN A 396 43.55 20.55 -20.89
N CYS A 397 43.24 21.34 -21.93
CA CYS A 397 42.75 22.71 -21.77
C CYS A 397 41.41 22.77 -21.02
N LEU A 398 40.46 21.87 -21.34
CA LEU A 398 39.17 21.78 -20.65
C LEU A 398 39.33 21.45 -19.15
N LEU A 399 40.23 20.52 -18.81
CA LEU A 399 40.53 20.17 -17.43
C LEU A 399 41.17 21.33 -16.67
N GLU A 400 42.14 22.02 -17.27
CA GLU A 400 42.80 23.16 -16.63
C GLU A 400 41.82 24.31 -16.36
N ASN A 401 40.99 24.67 -17.34
CA ASN A 401 39.94 25.69 -17.17
C ASN A 401 38.95 25.28 -16.06
N THR A 402 38.53 24.01 -16.05
CA THR A 402 37.59 23.49 -15.04
C THR A 402 38.18 23.54 -13.63
N LEU A 403 39.45 23.20 -13.46
CA LEU A 403 40.13 23.27 -12.16
C LEU A 403 40.26 24.72 -11.67
N GLU A 404 40.47 25.67 -12.58
CA GLU A 404 40.50 27.09 -12.25
C GLU A 404 39.12 27.59 -11.82
N GLU A 405 38.05 27.21 -12.52
CA GLU A 405 36.67 27.53 -12.13
C GLU A 405 36.28 26.94 -10.78
N LEU A 406 36.60 25.66 -10.52
CA LEU A 406 36.32 25.01 -9.23
C LEU A 406 37.03 25.72 -8.06
N LYS A 407 38.23 26.28 -8.30
CA LYS A 407 38.94 27.11 -7.31
C LYS A 407 38.26 28.46 -7.15
N ASN A 408 37.92 29.12 -8.25
CA ASN A 408 37.26 30.44 -8.25
C ASN A 408 35.91 30.41 -7.54
N PHE A 409 35.16 29.30 -7.65
CA PHE A 409 33.91 29.08 -6.94
C PHE A 409 34.07 28.55 -5.51
N GLU A 410 35.30 28.42 -5.01
CA GLU A 410 35.63 27.87 -3.69
C GLU A 410 35.06 26.45 -3.45
N LEU A 411 34.88 25.65 -4.50
CA LEU A 411 34.43 24.26 -4.41
C LEU A 411 35.59 23.31 -4.12
N VAL A 412 36.79 23.67 -4.58
CA VAL A 412 38.04 22.92 -4.37
C VAL A 412 39.14 23.87 -3.89
N ARG A 413 40.05 23.37 -3.05
CA ARG A 413 41.27 24.04 -2.61
C ARG A 413 42.48 23.18 -2.98
N ILE A 414 43.62 23.83 -3.21
CA ILE A 414 44.90 23.14 -3.38
C ILE A 414 45.65 23.16 -2.05
N GLN A 415 46.15 22.00 -1.65
CA GLN A 415 47.22 21.88 -0.65
C GLN A 415 48.49 21.44 -1.35
N THR A 416 49.61 22.06 -1.00
CA THR A 416 50.92 21.67 -1.50
C THR A 416 51.64 20.83 -0.44
N GLU A 417 51.90 19.57 -0.77
CA GLU A 417 52.75 18.68 0.03
C GLU A 417 54.06 18.46 -0.75
N GLY A 418 55.10 19.24 -0.42
CA GLY A 418 56.37 19.20 -1.16
C GLY A 418 56.25 19.86 -2.55
N GLU A 419 56.55 19.10 -3.61
CA GLU A 419 56.42 19.53 -5.01
C GLU A 419 55.06 19.13 -5.65
N GLU A 420 54.22 18.34 -4.96
CA GLU A 420 52.95 17.86 -5.50
C GLU A 420 51.74 18.69 -5.04
N GLU A 421 50.88 19.04 -6.00
CA GLU A 421 49.60 19.72 -5.75
C GLU A 421 48.48 18.70 -5.49
N HIS A 422 47.86 18.80 -4.32
CA HIS A 422 46.72 17.97 -3.91
C HIS A 422 45.42 18.78 -3.93
N PHE A 423 44.43 18.31 -4.69
CA PHE A 423 43.10 18.90 -4.81
C PHE A 423 42.16 18.35 -3.74
N ILE A 424 41.58 19.23 -2.92
CA ILE A 424 40.71 18.86 -1.81
C ILE A 424 39.39 19.63 -1.92
N ALA A 425 38.27 18.91 -1.93
CA ALA A 425 36.95 19.52 -1.93
C ALA A 425 36.66 20.28 -0.64
N THR A 426 36.12 21.49 -0.75
CA THR A 426 35.64 22.28 0.40
C THR A 426 34.35 21.68 0.98
N PRO A 427 33.88 22.14 2.15
CA PRO A 427 32.56 21.74 2.65
C PRO A 427 31.42 21.99 1.64
N LEU A 428 31.53 23.04 0.83
CA LEU A 428 30.57 23.34 -0.23
C LEU A 428 30.68 22.35 -1.40
N GLY A 429 31.90 22.03 -1.85
CA GLY A 429 32.13 20.98 -2.86
C GLY A 429 31.59 19.62 -2.41
N LYS A 430 31.87 19.23 -1.16
CA LYS A 430 31.30 18.01 -0.55
C LYS A 430 29.77 18.06 -0.43
N ALA A 431 29.21 19.23 -0.14
CA ALA A 431 27.75 19.40 -0.09
C ALA A 431 27.11 19.12 -1.44
N CYS A 432 27.67 19.64 -2.55
CA CYS A 432 27.20 19.35 -3.91
C CYS A 432 27.21 17.85 -4.24
N LEU A 433 28.27 17.13 -3.85
CA LEU A 433 28.36 15.67 -4.02
C LEU A 433 27.26 14.96 -3.23
N SER A 434 27.17 15.21 -1.92
CA SER A 434 26.24 14.54 -1.01
C SER A 434 24.76 14.77 -1.36
N SER A 435 24.45 15.94 -1.94
CA SER A 435 23.12 16.29 -2.42
C SER A 435 22.86 15.90 -3.87
N SER A 436 23.87 15.37 -4.57
CA SER A 436 23.82 15.03 -6.01
C SER A 436 23.42 16.21 -6.90
N MET A 437 23.77 17.43 -6.48
CA MET A 437 23.50 18.68 -7.21
C MET A 437 24.64 19.04 -8.17
N ALA A 438 24.29 19.66 -9.29
CA ALA A 438 25.30 20.28 -10.16
C ALA A 438 25.98 21.46 -9.43
N PRO A 439 27.26 21.76 -9.71
CA PRO A 439 28.01 22.82 -9.02
C PRO A 439 27.29 24.19 -9.04
N ASN A 440 26.79 24.63 -10.20
CA ASN A 440 26.10 25.91 -10.35
C ASN A 440 24.78 25.99 -9.57
N ASP A 441 24.02 24.89 -9.54
CA ASP A 441 22.81 24.78 -8.75
C ASP A 441 23.14 24.81 -7.24
N GLY A 442 24.22 24.15 -6.83
CA GLY A 442 24.72 24.16 -5.46
C GLY A 442 25.15 25.55 -4.99
N LEU A 443 25.84 26.32 -5.84
CA LEU A 443 26.21 27.72 -5.57
C LEU A 443 24.97 28.63 -5.43
N SER A 444 24.00 28.45 -6.33
CA SER A 444 22.74 29.19 -6.30
C SER A 444 21.96 28.90 -5.01
N LEU A 445 21.86 27.61 -4.65
CA LEU A 445 21.18 27.17 -3.43
C LEU A 445 21.90 27.67 -2.18
N PHE A 446 23.24 27.61 -2.14
CA PHE A 446 24.04 28.12 -1.03
C PHE A 446 23.73 29.59 -0.78
N CYS A 447 23.73 30.42 -1.84
CA CYS A 447 23.42 31.84 -1.74
C CYS A 447 21.98 32.09 -1.24
N GLU A 448 21.00 31.34 -1.75
CA GLU A 448 19.59 31.48 -1.33
C GLU A 448 19.38 31.06 0.12
N LEU A 449 19.95 29.92 0.54
CA LEU A 449 19.88 29.46 1.92
C LEU A 449 20.61 30.42 2.87
N GLN A 450 21.76 30.98 2.47
CA GLN A 450 22.47 31.96 3.28
C GLN A 450 21.63 33.23 3.49
N LYS A 451 20.93 33.71 2.46
CA LYS A 451 19.96 34.83 2.58
C LYS A 451 18.77 34.44 3.47
N ALA A 452 18.20 33.26 3.27
CA ALA A 452 17.08 32.78 4.07
C ALA A 452 17.44 32.65 5.56
N ARG A 453 18.69 32.26 5.88
CA ARG A 453 19.21 32.24 7.25
C ARG A 453 19.31 33.62 7.90
N GLN A 454 19.44 34.69 7.11
CA GLN A 454 19.43 36.07 7.61
C GLN A 454 18.01 36.58 7.85
N CYS A 455 17.04 36.17 7.03
CA CYS A 455 15.65 36.58 7.13
C CYS A 455 14.70 35.49 6.60
N LEU A 456 14.10 34.72 7.50
CA LEU A 456 13.16 33.65 7.19
C LEU A 456 11.74 34.06 7.61
N VAL A 457 10.74 33.74 6.79
CA VAL A 457 9.32 33.98 7.09
C VAL A 457 8.70 32.65 7.46
N LEU A 458 8.21 32.54 8.69
CA LEU A 458 7.64 31.31 9.27
C LEU A 458 6.13 31.41 9.52
N GLU A 459 5.49 32.53 9.17
CA GLU A 459 4.03 32.71 9.29
C GLU A 459 3.27 31.77 8.32
N THR A 460 3.92 31.42 7.21
CA THR A 460 3.42 30.46 6.22
C THR A 460 4.55 29.54 5.79
N ASP A 461 4.23 28.34 5.34
CA ASP A 461 5.23 27.40 4.80
C ASP A 461 5.85 27.84 3.45
N LEU A 462 5.30 28.88 2.79
CA LEU A 462 5.68 29.31 1.44
C LEU A 462 7.19 29.52 1.24
N HIS A 463 7.87 30.16 2.21
CA HIS A 463 9.29 30.46 2.06
C HIS A 463 10.11 29.16 2.10
N LEU A 464 9.77 28.23 2.99
CA LEU A 464 10.41 26.91 3.03
C LEU A 464 10.12 26.11 1.76
N ILE A 465 8.88 26.13 1.28
CA ILE A 465 8.47 25.48 0.03
C ILE A 465 9.23 26.06 -1.18
N TYR A 466 9.44 27.38 -1.24
CA TYR A 466 10.24 28.02 -2.29
C TYR A 466 11.68 27.50 -2.31
N LEU A 467 12.32 27.36 -1.14
CA LEU A 467 13.68 26.85 -1.02
C LEU A 467 13.81 25.40 -1.51
N VAL A 468 12.74 24.59 -1.38
CA VAL A 468 12.68 23.22 -1.90
C VAL A 468 11.95 23.09 -3.24
N THR A 469 11.66 24.22 -3.90
CA THR A 469 11.13 24.19 -5.27
C THR A 469 12.30 24.03 -6.25
N PRO A 470 12.34 23.00 -7.11
CA PRO A 470 13.49 22.76 -8.00
C PRO A 470 13.71 23.88 -9.02
N TYR A 471 14.97 24.16 -9.38
CA TYR A 471 15.31 25.16 -10.40
C TYR A 471 14.85 24.78 -11.81
N SER A 472 14.82 23.48 -12.12
CA SER A 472 14.41 22.95 -13.42
C SER A 472 12.99 23.34 -13.81
N VAL A 473 12.12 23.65 -12.84
CA VAL A 473 10.71 23.98 -13.09
C VAL A 473 10.55 25.24 -13.93
N SER A 474 11.48 26.18 -13.88
CA SER A 474 11.43 27.39 -14.72
C SER A 474 11.42 27.06 -16.23
N SER A 475 12.02 25.92 -16.61
CA SER A 475 12.01 25.40 -17.98
C SER A 475 10.83 24.47 -18.28
N GLN A 476 10.36 23.71 -17.29
CA GLN A 476 9.31 22.71 -17.45
C GLN A 476 7.90 23.31 -17.43
N TRP A 477 7.67 24.32 -16.57
CA TRP A 477 6.42 25.06 -16.56
C TRP A 477 6.34 25.90 -17.82
N GLY A 478 5.24 25.73 -18.56
CA GLY A 478 4.97 26.44 -19.81
C GLY A 478 4.97 27.97 -19.63
N ASN A 479 4.57 28.69 -20.68
CA ASN A 479 4.39 30.14 -20.54
C ASN A 479 3.27 30.40 -19.53
N ILE A 480 3.63 31.05 -18.42
CA ILE A 480 2.67 31.50 -17.42
C ILE A 480 1.81 32.58 -18.06
N ASP A 481 0.49 32.46 -17.90
CA ASP A 481 -0.41 33.57 -18.16
C ASP A 481 -0.15 34.67 -17.11
N TRP A 482 0.51 35.73 -17.55
CA TRP A 482 0.88 36.86 -16.69
C TRP A 482 -0.35 37.62 -16.17
N ILE A 483 -1.52 37.51 -16.82
CA ILE A 483 -2.78 38.09 -16.32
C ILE A 483 -3.20 37.31 -15.09
N HIS A 484 -3.25 36.00 -15.23
CA HIS A 484 -3.58 35.10 -14.13
C HIS A 484 -2.57 35.21 -12.97
N MET A 485 -1.27 35.34 -13.25
CA MET A 485 -0.26 35.60 -12.22
C MET A 485 -0.50 36.91 -11.46
N LEU A 486 -0.92 37.99 -12.14
CA LEU A 486 -1.26 39.25 -11.48
C LEU A 486 -2.50 39.08 -10.60
N THR A 487 -3.54 38.40 -11.08
CA THR A 487 -4.75 38.12 -10.28
C THR A 487 -4.42 37.30 -9.03
N LEU A 488 -3.57 36.27 -9.16
CA LEU A 488 -3.10 35.51 -8.01
C LEU A 488 -2.33 36.42 -7.05
N TRP A 489 -1.36 37.20 -7.56
CA TRP A 489 -0.57 38.13 -6.76
C TRP A 489 -1.45 39.07 -5.94
N GLU A 490 -2.46 39.69 -6.55
CA GLU A 490 -3.40 40.58 -5.87
C GLU A 490 -4.14 39.88 -4.71
N SER A 491 -4.54 38.62 -4.93
CA SER A 491 -5.25 37.79 -3.94
C SER A 491 -4.39 37.25 -2.79
N LEU A 492 -3.05 37.34 -2.88
CA LEU A 492 -2.15 36.82 -1.85
C LEU A 492 -2.26 37.61 -0.53
N THR A 493 -2.11 36.90 0.58
CA THR A 493 -2.02 37.52 1.92
C THR A 493 -0.77 38.40 2.03
N LYS A 494 -0.76 39.33 3.00
CA LYS A 494 0.40 40.19 3.27
C LYS A 494 1.67 39.39 3.56
N ALA A 495 1.54 38.27 4.28
CA ALA A 495 2.64 37.36 4.59
C ALA A 495 3.23 36.72 3.32
N MET A 496 2.37 36.23 2.41
CA MET A 496 2.81 35.60 1.16
C MET A 496 3.44 36.61 0.19
N LYS A 497 2.90 37.84 0.11
CA LYS A 497 3.51 38.93 -0.67
C LYS A 497 4.91 39.28 -0.15
N ARG A 498 5.08 39.34 1.18
CA ARG A 498 6.39 39.55 1.82
C ARG A 498 7.40 38.46 1.43
N VAL A 499 6.99 37.19 1.36
CA VAL A 499 7.85 36.11 0.86
C VAL A 499 8.23 36.36 -0.60
N GLY A 500 7.25 36.71 -1.45
CA GLY A 500 7.49 37.07 -2.85
C GLY A 500 8.53 38.18 -2.99
N GLU A 501 8.39 39.27 -2.26
CA GLU A 501 9.33 40.39 -2.26
C GLU A 501 10.74 39.97 -1.81
N LEU A 502 10.85 39.15 -0.76
CA LEU A 502 12.12 38.64 -0.24
C LEU A 502 12.87 37.77 -1.25
N VAL A 503 12.17 36.94 -2.01
CA VAL A 503 12.78 36.07 -3.03
C VAL A 503 13.02 36.80 -4.37
N GLY A 504 12.49 38.02 -4.52
CA GLY A 504 12.75 38.89 -5.68
C GLY A 504 11.61 39.00 -6.69
N VAL A 505 10.38 38.62 -6.32
CA VAL A 505 9.17 38.86 -7.11
C VAL A 505 8.81 40.34 -7.05
N GLN A 506 8.60 40.95 -8.22
CA GLN A 506 8.32 42.38 -8.36
C GLN A 506 7.02 42.57 -9.13
N GLU A 507 6.02 43.19 -8.50
CA GLU A 507 4.74 43.49 -9.15
C GLU A 507 4.91 44.32 -10.42
N SER A 508 5.82 45.30 -10.40
CA SER A 508 6.18 46.12 -11.57
C SER A 508 6.72 45.27 -12.75
N PHE A 509 7.36 44.15 -12.46
CA PHE A 509 7.86 43.22 -13.48
C PHE A 509 6.74 42.35 -14.06
N ILE A 510 5.78 41.91 -13.23
CA ILE A 510 4.58 41.20 -13.69
C ILE A 510 3.79 42.09 -14.67
N ILE A 511 3.57 43.37 -14.31
CA ILE A 511 2.89 44.36 -15.17
C ILE A 511 3.68 44.63 -16.46
N ARG A 512 5.02 44.63 -16.39
CA ARG A 512 5.87 44.79 -17.59
C ARG A 512 5.73 43.60 -18.55
N CYS A 513 5.65 42.38 -18.03
CA CYS A 513 5.47 41.18 -18.85
C CYS A 513 4.13 41.16 -19.59
N LEU A 514 3.07 41.73 -18.98
CA LEU A 514 1.77 41.93 -19.62
C LEU A 514 1.82 42.87 -20.83
N ARG A 515 2.66 43.90 -20.78
CA ARG A 515 2.76 44.94 -21.83
C ARG A 515 3.64 44.53 -23.02
N GLY A 516 4.21 43.33 -23.03
CA GLY A 516 4.96 42.80 -24.18
C GLY A 516 6.29 43.50 -24.49
N GLY A 517 6.94 44.15 -23.51
CA GLY A 517 8.17 44.92 -23.77
C GLY A 517 9.38 44.08 -24.22
N ASN A 518 10.19 44.64 -25.15
CA ASN A 518 11.44 44.07 -25.68
C ASN A 518 12.36 43.51 -24.58
N LYS A 519 12.93 42.32 -24.82
CA LYS A 519 13.63 41.53 -23.80
C LYS A 519 15.18 41.58 -23.93
N PRO A 520 15.91 42.36 -23.11
CA PRO A 520 17.34 42.12 -22.86
C PRO A 520 17.60 40.79 -22.10
N ASN A 521 18.77 40.18 -22.27
CA ASN A 521 19.17 38.89 -21.66
C ASN A 521 19.00 38.83 -20.12
N ASN A 522 19.13 39.96 -19.40
CA ASN A 522 18.90 40.04 -17.94
C ASN A 522 17.44 39.80 -17.49
N ILE A 523 16.49 39.67 -18.41
CA ILE A 523 15.08 39.38 -18.08
C ILE A 523 14.86 37.90 -17.77
N GLN A 524 15.66 36.99 -18.33
CA GLN A 524 15.38 35.55 -18.17
C GLN A 524 15.50 35.08 -16.72
N ASN A 525 16.51 35.55 -15.98
CA ASN A 525 16.65 35.25 -14.55
C ASN A 525 15.48 35.78 -13.73
N LYS A 526 15.01 37.00 -14.02
CA LYS A 526 13.81 37.55 -13.36
C LYS A 526 12.57 36.71 -13.67
N VAL A 527 12.37 36.31 -14.93
CA VAL A 527 11.27 35.41 -15.31
C VAL A 527 11.36 34.09 -14.53
N ASN A 528 12.54 33.49 -14.41
CA ASN A 528 12.74 32.22 -13.71
C ASN A 528 12.37 32.32 -12.23
N ILE A 529 12.73 33.41 -11.54
CA ILE A 529 12.34 33.67 -10.14
C ILE A 529 10.81 33.74 -10.01
N HIS A 530 10.14 34.48 -10.90
CA HIS A 530 8.67 34.60 -10.86
C HIS A 530 7.98 33.26 -11.17
N LYS A 531 8.51 32.48 -12.12
CA LYS A 531 8.03 31.12 -12.42
C LYS A 531 8.19 30.18 -11.22
N ARG A 532 9.35 30.24 -10.55
CA ARG A 532 9.63 29.41 -9.38
C ARG A 532 8.73 29.77 -8.20
N PHE A 533 8.47 31.06 -7.99
CA PHE A 533 7.51 31.51 -6.98
C PHE A 533 6.07 31.07 -7.30
N TYR A 534 5.63 31.21 -8.55
CA TYR A 534 4.32 30.70 -8.99
C TYR A 534 4.16 29.20 -8.74
N THR A 535 5.22 28.43 -8.98
CA THR A 535 5.29 27.00 -8.70
C THR A 535 5.20 26.71 -7.19
N ALA A 536 5.93 27.48 -6.37
CA ALA A 536 5.90 27.32 -4.92
C ALA A 536 4.50 27.57 -4.34
N LEU A 537 3.71 28.49 -4.94
CA LEU A 537 2.30 28.68 -4.58
C LEU A 537 1.45 27.44 -4.85
N ALA A 538 1.66 26.77 -6.00
CA ALA A 538 0.94 25.53 -6.32
C ALA A 538 1.33 24.39 -5.36
N LEU A 539 2.61 24.25 -5.05
CA LEU A 539 3.11 23.26 -4.08
C LEU A 539 2.59 23.54 -2.66
N GLN A 540 2.44 24.80 -2.29
CA GLN A 540 1.85 25.18 -1.00
C GLN A 540 0.39 24.72 -0.89
N ASP A 541 -0.42 24.92 -1.93
CA ASP A 541 -1.81 24.47 -1.91
C ASP A 541 -1.89 22.94 -1.77
N LEU A 542 -1.01 22.19 -2.46
CA LEU A 542 -0.93 20.73 -2.31
C LEU A 542 -0.55 20.30 -0.89
N VAL A 543 0.45 20.94 -0.27
CA VAL A 543 0.88 20.63 1.11
C VAL A 543 -0.18 21.01 2.14
N ASN A 544 -1.09 21.92 1.79
CA ASN A 544 -2.24 22.28 2.60
C ASN A 544 -3.51 21.48 2.21
N GLU A 545 -3.32 20.29 1.63
CA GLU A 545 -4.39 19.32 1.35
C GLU A 545 -5.49 19.81 0.39
N VAL A 546 -5.19 20.83 -0.44
CA VAL A 546 -6.09 21.18 -1.54
C VAL A 546 -6.02 20.05 -2.59
N PRO A 547 -7.15 19.47 -3.01
CA PRO A 547 -7.16 18.36 -3.95
C PRO A 547 -6.37 18.66 -5.23
N LEU A 548 -5.60 17.68 -5.70
CA LEU A 548 -4.68 17.83 -6.83
C LEU A 548 -5.40 18.33 -8.10
N ALA A 549 -6.64 17.92 -8.34
CA ALA A 549 -7.47 18.40 -9.44
C ALA A 549 -7.77 19.90 -9.35
N ASP A 550 -8.07 20.38 -8.15
CA ASP A 550 -8.44 21.78 -7.90
C ASP A 550 -7.22 22.69 -8.04
N VAL A 551 -6.05 22.24 -7.55
CA VAL A 551 -4.79 22.96 -7.74
C VAL A 551 -4.42 22.99 -9.24
N ALA A 552 -4.55 21.86 -9.94
CA ALA A 552 -4.29 21.79 -11.38
C ALA A 552 -5.17 22.79 -12.16
N MET A 553 -6.45 22.88 -11.80
CA MET A 553 -7.40 23.83 -12.38
C MET A 553 -7.04 25.28 -12.03
N LYS A 554 -6.76 25.57 -10.76
CA LYS A 554 -6.40 26.91 -10.27
C LYS A 554 -5.16 27.45 -10.97
N PHE A 555 -4.14 26.63 -11.18
CA PHE A 555 -2.86 27.01 -11.81
C PHE A 555 -2.80 26.69 -13.31
N GLN A 556 -3.93 26.36 -13.94
CA GLN A 556 -4.07 26.11 -15.39
C GLN A 556 -3.03 25.11 -15.93
N CYS A 557 -2.81 24.02 -15.20
CA CYS A 557 -1.83 22.99 -15.57
C CYS A 557 -2.46 21.59 -15.58
N ALA A 558 -1.78 20.63 -16.22
CA ALA A 558 -2.25 19.26 -16.24
C ALA A 558 -1.93 18.56 -14.91
N ARG A 559 -2.88 17.80 -14.36
CA ARG A 559 -2.72 17.01 -13.13
C ARG A 559 -1.49 16.09 -13.11
N GLY A 560 -1.18 15.41 -14.23
CA GLY A 560 0.01 14.56 -14.32
C GLY A 560 1.32 15.34 -14.24
N PHE A 561 1.34 16.57 -14.77
CA PHE A 561 2.47 17.47 -14.61
C PHE A 561 2.60 17.93 -13.15
N LEU A 562 1.49 18.29 -12.51
CA LEU A 562 1.49 18.70 -11.10
C LEU A 562 1.95 17.57 -10.16
N GLN A 563 1.50 16.33 -10.38
CA GLN A 563 1.99 15.15 -9.64
C GLN A 563 3.49 14.90 -9.87
N SER A 564 3.97 15.06 -11.10
CA SER A 564 5.41 14.92 -11.41
C SER A 564 6.24 16.01 -10.74
N LEU A 565 5.73 17.25 -10.72
CA LEU A 565 6.33 18.39 -10.03
C LEU A 565 6.39 18.15 -8.51
N GLN A 566 5.30 17.66 -7.92
CA GLN A 566 5.22 17.30 -6.50
C GLN A 566 6.31 16.27 -6.13
N GLN A 567 6.47 15.21 -6.93
CA GLN A 567 7.51 14.20 -6.73
C GLN A 567 8.93 14.75 -6.94
N GLY A 568 9.11 15.63 -7.93
CA GLY A 568 10.37 16.33 -8.17
C GLY A 568 10.75 17.25 -7.00
N ALA A 569 9.79 17.99 -6.46
CA ALA A 569 9.98 18.86 -5.30
C ALA A 569 10.28 18.06 -4.02
N ALA A 570 9.62 16.93 -3.80
CA ALA A 570 9.94 16.03 -2.69
C ALA A 570 11.37 15.49 -2.78
N THR A 571 11.82 15.09 -3.98
CA THR A 571 13.18 14.64 -4.22
C THR A 571 14.19 15.77 -3.96
N PHE A 572 13.92 16.96 -4.48
CA PHE A 572 14.76 18.13 -4.28
C PHE A 572 14.80 18.58 -2.81
N ALA A 573 13.70 18.47 -2.07
CA ALA A 573 13.68 18.70 -0.62
C ALA A 573 14.65 17.78 0.13
N GLY A 574 14.71 16.50 -0.26
CA GLY A 574 15.71 15.55 0.24
C GLY A 574 17.15 15.96 -0.10
N MET A 575 17.39 16.43 -1.34
CA MET A 575 18.69 16.95 -1.77
C MET A 575 19.11 18.18 -0.95
N VAL A 576 18.21 19.15 -0.74
CA VAL A 576 18.45 20.36 0.06
C VAL A 576 18.70 20.01 1.53
N THR A 577 18.01 18.99 2.06
CA THR A 577 18.25 18.46 3.40
C THR A 577 19.67 17.91 3.55
N ALA A 578 20.11 17.07 2.60
CA ALA A 578 21.47 16.55 2.57
C ALA A 578 22.53 17.66 2.43
N PHE A 579 22.26 18.65 1.58
CA PHE A 579 23.12 19.82 1.40
C PHE A 579 23.30 20.62 2.71
N CYS A 580 22.20 20.92 3.41
CA CYS A 580 22.23 21.59 4.71
C CYS A 580 22.99 20.78 5.77
N ARG A 581 22.81 19.45 5.78
CA ARG A 581 23.52 18.54 6.70
C ARG A 581 25.02 18.62 6.49
N GLN A 582 25.48 18.55 5.25
CA GLN A 582 26.92 18.57 4.93
C GLN A 582 27.59 19.90 5.28
N LEU A 583 26.85 21.01 5.20
CA LEU A 583 27.32 22.32 5.63
C LEU A 583 27.20 22.55 7.15
N GLY A 584 26.65 21.59 7.90
CA GLY A 584 26.43 21.71 9.34
C GLY A 584 25.29 22.66 9.74
N TRP A 585 24.37 22.99 8.81
CA TRP A 585 23.28 23.93 9.03
C TRP A 585 22.04 23.27 9.65
N LYS A 586 22.21 22.71 10.86
CA LYS A 586 21.19 21.88 11.56
C LYS A 586 19.80 22.51 11.65
N ASN A 587 19.71 23.81 11.90
CA ASN A 587 18.42 24.50 12.02
C ASN A 587 17.65 24.51 10.68
N MET A 588 18.36 24.73 9.57
CA MET A 588 17.76 24.69 8.24
C MET A 588 17.41 23.26 7.84
N GLU A 589 18.29 22.29 8.13
CA GLU A 589 18.03 20.87 7.91
C GLU A 589 16.73 20.44 8.59
N MET A 590 16.55 20.78 9.87
CA MET A 590 15.37 20.42 10.64
C MET A 590 14.08 20.98 10.03
N LEU A 591 14.09 22.26 9.63
CA LEU A 591 12.92 22.90 9.02
C LEU A 591 12.55 22.30 7.65
N ILE A 592 13.56 21.91 6.86
CA ILE A 592 13.39 21.43 5.50
C ILE A 592 13.05 19.93 5.46
N SER A 593 13.59 19.14 6.39
CA SER A 593 13.47 17.67 6.38
C SER A 593 12.03 17.14 6.31
N GLN A 594 11.08 17.81 6.97
CA GLN A 594 9.67 17.45 6.94
C GLN A 594 9.01 17.60 5.55
N PHE A 595 9.55 18.46 4.68
CA PHE A 595 8.94 18.75 3.39
C PHE A 595 9.17 17.65 2.37
N GLN A 596 10.13 16.75 2.57
CA GLN A 596 10.28 15.58 1.72
C GLN A 596 9.00 14.73 1.74
N ASP A 597 8.51 14.37 2.92
CA ASP A 597 7.31 13.54 3.07
C ASP A 597 6.02 14.33 2.84
N ARG A 598 5.94 15.57 3.37
CA ARG A 598 4.76 16.43 3.17
C ARG A 598 4.52 16.74 1.69
N LEU A 599 5.57 17.03 0.91
CA LEU A 599 5.44 17.20 -0.53
C LEU A 599 5.14 15.87 -1.21
N HIS A 600 5.79 14.76 -0.81
CA HIS A 600 5.54 13.46 -1.44
C HIS A 600 4.07 13.05 -1.38
N PHE A 601 3.40 13.28 -0.24
CA PHE A 601 2.00 12.92 -0.04
C PHE A 601 0.99 14.06 -0.26
N GLY A 602 1.43 15.33 -0.19
CA GLY A 602 0.54 16.49 -0.27
C GLY A 602 -0.32 16.66 0.99
N ILE A 603 0.33 16.66 2.16
CA ILE A 603 -0.36 16.66 3.47
C ILE A 603 0.25 17.65 4.48
N HIS A 604 -0.56 18.04 5.47
CA HIS A 604 -0.06 18.72 6.65
C HIS A 604 0.85 17.82 7.50
N SER A 605 1.72 18.46 8.30
CA SER A 605 2.65 17.76 9.20
C SER A 605 1.95 16.86 10.22
N GLU A 606 0.72 17.19 10.60
CA GLU A 606 -0.08 16.44 11.59
C GLU A 606 -0.48 15.04 11.09
N LEU A 607 -0.64 14.87 9.78
CA LEU A 607 -1.03 13.59 9.17
C LEU A 607 0.15 12.63 8.95
N LEU A 608 1.40 13.10 9.09
CA LEU A 608 2.60 12.26 8.95
C LEU A 608 2.61 11.09 9.95
N GLU A 609 2.10 11.32 11.15
CA GLU A 609 2.08 10.34 12.25
C GLU A 609 0.86 9.40 12.19
N LEU A 610 -0.25 9.80 11.56
CA LEU A 610 -1.37 8.89 11.27
C LEU A 610 -0.96 7.79 10.29
N MET A 611 0.15 7.96 9.58
CA MET A 611 0.79 6.91 8.79
C MET A 611 1.65 5.94 9.64
N LYS A 612 1.79 6.16 10.96
CA LYS A 612 2.67 5.42 11.89
C LYS A 612 2.10 5.32 13.33
N LEU A 613 1.05 4.54 13.58
CA LEU A 613 0.40 4.46 14.92
C LEU A 613 1.27 3.80 16.03
N PRO A 614 1.64 4.51 17.13
CA PRO A 614 2.57 3.99 18.15
C PRO A 614 2.01 2.90 19.09
N SER A 615 0.71 2.95 19.41
CA SER A 615 0.07 1.93 20.25
C SER A 615 0.02 0.54 19.58
N LEU A 616 -0.05 0.52 18.24
CA LEU A 616 0.05 -0.71 17.47
C LEU A 616 1.47 -1.27 17.51
N ASN A 617 2.46 -0.39 17.41
CA ASN A 617 3.86 -0.77 17.46
C ASN A 617 4.24 -1.41 18.79
N GLU A 618 3.76 -0.88 19.92
CA GLU A 618 4.01 -1.48 21.23
C GLU A 618 3.44 -2.89 21.34
N TRP A 619 2.18 -3.06 20.93
CA TRP A 619 1.49 -4.33 21.03
C TRP A 619 2.11 -5.40 20.10
N LEU A 620 2.66 -4.99 18.96
CA LEU A 620 3.41 -5.88 18.07
C LEU A 620 4.76 -6.30 18.64
N ILE A 621 5.43 -5.43 19.40
CA ILE A 621 6.66 -5.77 20.13
C ILE A 621 6.37 -6.76 21.26
N ASP A 622 5.35 -6.48 22.09
CA ASP A 622 4.90 -7.40 23.15
C ASP A 622 3.38 -7.41 23.31
N SER A 623 2.75 -8.47 22.81
CA SER A 623 1.31 -8.67 22.93
C SER A 623 0.84 -9.01 24.36
N SER A 624 1.75 -9.23 25.32
CA SER A 624 1.41 -9.56 26.71
C SER A 624 1.14 -8.34 27.60
N GLU A 625 1.62 -7.16 27.23
CA GLU A 625 1.40 -5.92 27.99
C GLU A 625 0.00 -5.33 27.70
N LYS A 626 -0.66 -4.78 28.72
CA LYS A 626 -1.82 -3.90 28.50
C LYS A 626 -1.33 -2.64 27.80
N ILE A 627 -2.10 -2.11 26.84
CA ILE A 627 -1.78 -0.86 26.12
C ILE A 627 -1.37 0.19 27.15
N PRO A 628 -0.09 0.58 27.21
CA PRO A 628 0.35 1.47 28.25
C PRO A 628 -0.08 2.90 27.96
N GLU A 629 -0.36 3.68 29.00
CA GLU A 629 -0.53 5.12 28.81
C GLU A 629 0.76 5.75 28.26
N ILE A 630 0.63 6.89 27.57
CA ILE A 630 1.75 7.58 26.94
C ILE A 630 2.90 7.88 27.93
N ASP A 631 2.59 8.08 29.22
CA ASP A 631 3.58 8.27 30.28
C ASP A 631 4.49 7.04 30.47
N TYR A 632 3.91 5.83 30.46
CA TYR A 632 4.70 4.60 30.54
C TYR A 632 5.56 4.41 29.29
N LEU A 633 5.00 4.66 28.10
CA LEU A 633 5.73 4.51 26.84
C LEU A 633 6.90 5.49 26.77
N THR A 634 6.68 6.74 27.19
CA THR A 634 7.75 7.76 27.22
C THR A 634 8.84 7.38 28.22
N LYS A 635 8.48 6.80 29.35
CA LYS A 635 9.46 6.29 30.32
C LYS A 635 10.25 5.10 29.79
N LYS A 636 9.59 4.15 29.12
CA LYS A 636 10.18 2.93 28.57
C LYS A 636 11.14 3.22 27.41
N TYR A 637 10.73 4.06 26.46
CA TYR A 637 11.48 4.31 25.22
C TYR A 637 12.33 5.57 25.25
N CYS A 638 11.92 6.59 26.00
CA CYS A 638 12.61 7.87 26.04
C CYS A 638 13.31 8.13 27.39
N GLY A 639 13.07 7.31 28.41
CA GLY A 639 13.64 7.49 29.76
C GLY A 639 13.04 8.68 30.54
N ILE A 640 11.91 9.24 30.08
CA ILE A 640 11.30 10.44 30.65
C ILE A 640 10.01 10.07 31.40
N ASP A 641 9.93 10.45 32.67
CA ASP A 641 8.77 10.22 33.54
C ASP A 641 8.00 11.55 33.72
N PHE A 642 6.86 11.72 33.04
CA PHE A 642 6.14 13.01 33.05
C PHE A 642 5.63 13.39 34.43
N THR A 643 5.44 12.42 35.32
CA THR A 643 5.01 12.70 36.70
C THR A 643 6.08 13.39 37.54
N LYS A 644 7.35 13.32 37.13
CA LYS A 644 8.51 13.83 37.88
C LYS A 644 9.20 15.03 37.23
N VAL A 645 8.93 15.30 35.95
CA VAL A 645 9.61 16.35 35.18
C VAL A 645 8.99 17.73 35.45
N LEU A 646 9.86 18.72 35.68
CA LEU A 646 9.52 20.15 35.68
C LEU A 646 9.70 20.71 34.27
N LEU A 647 8.60 21.12 33.66
CA LEU A 647 8.54 21.63 32.30
C LEU A 647 8.62 23.15 32.33
N LYS A 648 9.49 23.73 31.51
CA LYS A 648 9.54 25.17 31.32
C LYS A 648 8.56 25.54 30.20
N VAL A 649 7.49 26.25 30.55
CA VAL A 649 6.49 26.75 29.59
C VAL A 649 6.53 28.27 29.61
N GLY A 650 7.08 28.87 28.55
CA GLY A 650 7.45 30.28 28.52
C GLY A 650 8.46 30.63 29.63
N ASN A 651 8.10 31.57 30.50
CA ASN A 651 8.93 32.01 31.64
C ASN A 651 8.61 31.27 32.96
N GLN A 652 7.69 30.32 32.96
CA GLN A 652 7.24 29.62 34.17
C GLN A 652 7.68 28.16 34.16
N GLN A 653 7.92 27.61 35.36
CA GLN A 653 8.10 26.16 35.55
C GLN A 653 6.79 25.53 36.02
N LYS A 654 6.29 24.58 35.24
CA LYS A 654 5.05 23.84 35.51
C LYS A 654 5.35 22.35 35.64
N ARG A 655 4.54 21.64 36.42
CA ARG A 655 4.52 20.16 36.43
C ARG A 655 3.43 19.67 35.48
N PHE A 656 3.52 18.44 35.00
CA PHE A 656 2.57 17.84 34.06
C PHE A 656 1.08 18.01 34.46
N LYS A 657 0.77 17.84 35.75
CA LYS A 657 -0.61 18.01 36.28
C LYS A 657 -1.12 19.45 36.26
N ASN A 658 -0.23 20.42 36.06
CA ASN A 658 -0.51 21.85 36.11
C ASN A 658 -0.43 22.49 34.71
N LEU A 659 -0.33 21.68 33.65
CA LEU A 659 -0.43 22.17 32.28
C LEU A 659 -1.90 22.47 31.95
N ASP A 660 -2.13 23.51 31.17
CA ASP A 660 -3.46 23.71 30.57
C ASP A 660 -3.74 22.67 29.47
N THR A 661 -4.98 22.63 28.97
CA THR A 661 -5.40 21.63 27.98
C THR A 661 -4.56 21.68 26.71
N SER A 662 -4.21 22.87 26.20
CA SER A 662 -3.38 23.03 25.01
C SER A 662 -1.93 22.60 25.23
N GLU A 663 -1.31 23.03 26.33
CA GLU A 663 0.04 22.66 26.75
C GLU A 663 0.15 21.14 26.96
N GLY A 664 -0.86 20.54 27.58
CA GLY A 664 -0.94 19.09 27.80
C GLY A 664 -1.12 18.30 26.50
N LEU A 665 -1.87 18.82 25.52
CA LEU A 665 -2.01 18.20 24.20
C LEU A 665 -0.71 18.30 23.38
N CYS A 666 -0.04 19.46 23.38
CA CYS A 666 1.25 19.63 22.70
C CYS A 666 2.33 18.69 23.27
N LEU A 667 2.39 18.56 24.60
CA LEU A 667 3.32 17.63 25.23
C LEU A 667 3.00 16.18 24.88
N LYS A 668 1.72 15.80 24.86
CA LYS A 668 1.30 14.46 24.44
C LYS A 668 1.66 14.19 22.98
N ALA A 669 1.45 15.14 22.07
CA ALA A 669 1.84 15.02 20.67
C ALA A 669 3.35 14.82 20.51
N TRP A 670 4.17 15.62 21.21
CA TRP A 670 5.62 15.45 21.24
C TRP A 670 6.05 14.09 21.82
N ALA A 671 5.41 13.68 22.91
CA ALA A 671 5.66 12.38 23.55
C ALA A 671 5.37 11.21 22.60
N LEU A 672 4.23 11.27 21.91
CA LEU A 672 3.84 10.29 20.89
C LEU A 672 4.90 10.20 19.79
N TRP A 673 5.37 11.35 19.28
CA TRP A 673 6.42 11.40 18.25
C TRP A 673 7.72 10.73 18.70
N MET A 674 8.23 11.10 19.89
CA MET A 674 9.47 10.53 20.45
C MET A 674 9.35 9.02 20.72
N VAL A 675 8.18 8.57 21.19
CA VAL A 675 7.90 7.16 21.43
C VAL A 675 7.82 6.38 20.11
N ALA A 676 7.14 6.93 19.10
CA ALA A 676 6.97 6.30 17.79
C ALA A 676 8.32 5.99 17.13
N GLU A 677 9.23 6.97 17.11
CA GLU A 677 10.55 6.83 16.49
C GLU A 677 11.38 5.72 17.16
N ASN A 678 11.35 5.65 18.50
CA ASN A 678 12.11 4.67 19.25
C ASN A 678 11.48 3.26 19.20
N GLN A 679 10.16 3.16 19.15
CA GLN A 679 9.45 1.91 18.94
C GLN A 679 9.70 1.34 17.53
N GLU A 680 9.78 2.18 16.51
CA GLU A 680 10.10 1.74 15.15
C GLU A 680 11.49 1.10 15.09
N LYS A 681 12.48 1.69 15.77
CA LYS A 681 13.83 1.12 15.92
C LYS A 681 13.79 -0.23 16.67
N ALA A 682 12.98 -0.34 17.72
CA ALA A 682 12.81 -1.58 18.49
C ALA A 682 12.08 -2.69 17.69
N LEU A 683 11.08 -2.35 16.88
CA LEU A 683 10.39 -3.27 15.97
C LEU A 683 11.35 -3.83 14.91
N ARG A 684 12.12 -2.94 14.27
CA ARG A 684 13.08 -3.30 13.21
C ARG A 684 14.19 -4.24 13.70
N SER A 685 14.58 -4.13 14.97
CA SER A 685 15.62 -4.96 15.58
C SER A 685 15.10 -6.28 16.14
N SER A 686 13.84 -6.35 16.58
CA SER A 686 13.26 -7.55 17.20
C SER A 686 12.56 -8.50 16.22
N LEU A 687 12.06 -8.03 15.08
CA LEU A 687 11.27 -8.81 14.12
C LEU A 687 11.76 -8.59 12.66
N GLN A 688 12.41 -9.59 12.05
CA GLN A 688 12.51 -9.71 10.58
C GLN A 688 11.53 -10.79 10.08
N PRO A 689 10.80 -10.63 8.95
CA PRO A 689 10.31 -9.42 8.27
C PRO A 689 8.87 -9.08 8.76
N ALA A 690 8.72 -7.99 9.53
CA ALA A 690 7.44 -7.58 10.12
C ALA A 690 6.53 -6.74 9.22
N ARG A 691 6.97 -6.38 8.00
CA ARG A 691 6.26 -5.42 7.15
C ARG A 691 4.85 -5.91 6.81
N SER A 692 4.68 -7.20 6.51
CA SER A 692 3.33 -7.76 6.23
C SER A 692 2.39 -7.76 7.43
N VAL A 693 2.87 -7.99 8.65
CA VAL A 693 2.00 -8.01 9.86
C VAL A 693 1.59 -6.60 10.26
N ILE A 694 2.51 -5.65 10.16
CA ILE A 694 2.24 -4.23 10.40
C ILE A 694 1.21 -3.73 9.38
N ASP A 695 1.38 -4.06 8.10
CA ASP A 695 0.47 -3.64 7.04
C ASP A 695 -0.94 -4.24 7.24
N ILE A 696 -1.03 -5.54 7.56
CA ILE A 696 -2.31 -6.20 7.88
C ILE A 696 -2.96 -5.52 9.09
N GLU A 697 -2.25 -5.31 10.19
CA GLU A 697 -2.83 -4.74 11.40
C GLU A 697 -3.20 -3.26 11.21
N ASN A 698 -2.44 -2.48 10.44
CA ASN A 698 -2.82 -1.12 10.05
C ASN A 698 -4.12 -1.11 9.23
N GLN A 699 -4.24 -2.01 8.25
CA GLN A 699 -5.47 -2.14 7.47
C GLN A 699 -6.66 -2.59 8.35
N ILE A 700 -6.43 -3.49 9.30
CA ILE A 700 -7.45 -3.90 10.28
C ILE A 700 -7.91 -2.72 11.13
N ALA A 701 -7.01 -1.84 11.57
CA ALA A 701 -7.40 -0.64 12.31
C ALA A 701 -8.39 0.21 11.50
N LYS A 702 -8.14 0.40 10.20
CA LYS A 702 -9.06 1.10 9.28
C LYS A 702 -10.40 0.36 9.11
N ILE A 703 -10.37 -0.95 8.90
CA ILE A 703 -11.58 -1.77 8.73
C ILE A 703 -12.43 -1.72 10.01
N LEU A 704 -11.81 -1.81 11.18
CA LEU A 704 -12.51 -1.72 12.45
C LEU A 704 -13.07 -0.32 12.69
N ALA A 705 -12.32 0.75 12.39
CA ALA A 705 -12.85 2.12 12.47
C ALA A 705 -14.09 2.31 11.60
N ASN A 706 -14.09 1.77 10.38
CA ASN A 706 -15.28 1.76 9.51
C ASN A 706 -16.42 0.92 10.11
N CYS A 707 -16.11 -0.22 10.71
CA CYS A 707 -17.08 -1.07 11.39
C CYS A 707 -17.74 -0.36 12.57
N GLU A 708 -16.96 0.38 13.38
CA GLU A 708 -17.47 1.25 14.46
C GLU A 708 -18.35 2.35 13.89
N TYR A 709 -17.91 3.01 12.81
CA TYR A 709 -18.66 4.08 12.17
C TYR A 709 -20.02 3.60 11.63
N TYR A 710 -20.05 2.45 10.94
CA TYR A 710 -21.28 1.90 10.39
C TYR A 710 -22.24 1.38 11.46
N GLY A 711 -21.74 0.63 12.44
CA GLY A 711 -22.57 -0.05 13.45
C GLY A 711 -23.62 -0.99 12.85
N ILE A 712 -24.58 -1.41 13.67
CA ILE A 712 -25.66 -2.34 13.30
C ILE A 712 -27.03 -1.78 13.69
N ILE A 713 -28.06 -1.97 12.85
CA ILE A 713 -29.42 -1.48 13.13
C ILE A 713 -30.13 -2.33 14.19
N VAL A 714 -30.91 -1.65 15.02
CA VAL A 714 -31.66 -2.25 16.12
C VAL A 714 -33.15 -1.87 16.06
N ASP A 715 -34.02 -2.87 16.18
CA ASP A 715 -35.45 -2.67 16.40
C ASP A 715 -35.75 -2.32 17.87
N LYS A 716 -35.89 -1.02 18.13
CA LYS A 716 -36.20 -0.46 19.46
C LYS A 716 -37.52 -0.98 20.03
N ASN A 717 -38.53 -1.20 19.19
CA ASN A 717 -39.84 -1.67 19.63
C ASN A 717 -39.78 -3.14 20.06
N LEU A 718 -39.03 -3.96 19.33
CA LEU A 718 -38.81 -5.35 19.70
C LEU A 718 -37.91 -5.47 20.94
N ALA A 719 -36.86 -4.66 21.04
CA ALA A 719 -36.01 -4.62 22.23
C ALA A 719 -36.82 -4.25 23.50
N SER A 720 -37.71 -3.26 23.41
CA SER A 720 -38.55 -2.84 24.53
C SER A 720 -39.58 -3.91 24.93
N ARG A 721 -40.19 -4.59 23.95
CA ARG A 721 -41.08 -5.72 24.20
C ARG A 721 -40.36 -6.88 24.88
N LEU A 722 -39.21 -7.30 24.34
CA LEU A 722 -38.38 -8.35 24.94
C LEU A 722 -37.90 -8.01 26.35
N LEU A 723 -37.59 -6.74 26.63
CA LEU A 723 -37.25 -6.28 27.98
C LEU A 723 -38.41 -6.52 28.97
N ILE A 724 -39.63 -6.18 28.57
CA ILE A 724 -40.84 -6.39 29.39
C ILE A 724 -41.11 -7.88 29.56
N ASP A 725 -41.07 -8.67 28.49
CA ASP A 725 -41.36 -10.11 28.52
C ASP A 725 -40.37 -10.88 29.39
N VAL A 726 -39.07 -10.58 29.25
CA VAL A 726 -38.01 -11.20 30.06
C VAL A 726 -38.14 -10.80 31.53
N ARG A 727 -38.48 -9.54 31.82
CA ARG A 727 -38.70 -9.06 33.20
C ARG A 727 -39.90 -9.73 33.86
N ASN A 728 -41.03 -9.79 33.16
CA ASN A 728 -42.25 -10.46 33.64
C ASN A 728 -41.99 -11.96 33.90
N SER A 729 -41.26 -12.61 32.99
CA SER A 729 -40.86 -14.01 33.14
C SER A 729 -39.92 -14.23 34.33
N GLN A 730 -38.95 -13.32 34.53
CA GLN A 730 -38.06 -13.34 35.68
C GLN A 730 -38.82 -13.18 37.00
N GLU A 731 -39.79 -12.25 37.06
CA GLU A 731 -40.65 -12.05 38.23
C GLU A 731 -41.55 -13.26 38.51
N SER A 732 -42.08 -13.92 37.48
CA SER A 732 -42.86 -15.15 37.62
C SER A 732 -42.02 -16.29 38.24
N LEU A 733 -40.82 -16.54 37.71
CA LEU A 733 -39.88 -17.52 38.26
C LEU A 733 -39.48 -17.20 39.70
N GLN A 734 -39.29 -15.92 40.01
CA GLN A 734 -38.97 -15.45 41.35
C GLN A 734 -40.09 -15.76 42.35
N LYS A 735 -41.34 -15.44 42.01
CA LYS A 735 -42.52 -15.79 42.82
C LYS A 735 -42.66 -17.30 43.00
N LYS A 736 -42.43 -18.09 41.94
CA LYS A 736 -42.49 -19.56 41.98
C LYS A 736 -41.41 -20.14 42.91
N ALA A 737 -40.17 -19.68 42.81
CA ALA A 737 -39.09 -20.13 43.69
C ALA A 737 -39.32 -19.75 45.15
N TYR A 738 -39.89 -18.57 45.44
CA TYR A 738 -40.28 -18.20 46.81
C TYR A 738 -41.41 -19.09 47.35
N LYS A 739 -42.38 -19.46 46.52
CA LYS A 739 -43.43 -20.41 46.90
C LYS A 739 -42.88 -21.81 47.19
N LEU A 740 -41.89 -22.28 46.41
CA LEU A 740 -41.26 -23.59 46.61
C LEU A 740 -40.38 -23.64 47.86
N CYS A 741 -39.69 -22.55 48.20
CA CYS A 741 -38.73 -22.50 49.31
C CYS A 741 -39.35 -22.01 50.64
N GLY A 742 -40.50 -21.34 50.59
CA GLY A 742 -41.22 -20.82 51.77
C GLY A 742 -40.66 -19.52 52.36
N TYR A 743 -39.56 -18.97 51.82
CA TYR A 743 -38.97 -17.70 52.24
C TYR A 743 -38.26 -16.98 51.08
N HIS A 744 -38.02 -15.68 51.26
CA HIS A 744 -37.33 -14.86 50.26
C HIS A 744 -35.81 -15.02 50.34
N PHE A 745 -35.16 -15.23 49.20
CA PHE A 745 -33.71 -15.31 49.07
C PHE A 745 -33.20 -14.58 47.83
N ASN A 746 -31.90 -14.24 47.84
CA ASN A 746 -31.25 -13.56 46.72
C ASN A 746 -30.69 -14.58 45.72
N PHE A 747 -31.24 -14.60 44.50
CA PHE A 747 -30.82 -15.50 43.41
C PHE A 747 -29.38 -15.27 42.94
N ASN A 748 -28.85 -14.06 43.11
CA ASN A 748 -27.45 -13.72 42.78
C ASN A 748 -26.46 -14.23 43.85
N SER A 749 -26.93 -14.47 45.07
CA SER A 749 -26.11 -14.96 46.18
C SER A 749 -25.97 -16.48 46.12
N SER A 750 -24.76 -16.97 45.84
CA SER A 750 -24.49 -18.42 45.89
C SER A 750 -24.75 -19.02 47.27
N LYS A 751 -24.57 -18.22 48.34
CA LYS A 751 -24.82 -18.64 49.72
C LYS A 751 -26.32 -18.83 49.95
N ASP A 752 -27.14 -17.89 49.51
CA ASP A 752 -28.59 -17.94 49.78
C ASP A 752 -29.29 -18.98 48.91
N VAL A 753 -28.84 -19.14 47.66
CA VAL A 753 -29.28 -20.25 46.79
C VAL A 753 -28.88 -21.61 47.37
N ALA A 754 -27.65 -21.76 47.89
CA ALA A 754 -27.22 -23.00 48.53
C ALA A 754 -28.05 -23.33 49.78
N LYS A 755 -28.44 -22.32 50.57
CA LYS A 755 -29.34 -22.49 51.71
C LYS A 755 -30.75 -22.90 51.27
N ALA A 756 -31.29 -22.25 50.24
CA ALA A 756 -32.61 -22.55 49.68
C ALA A 756 -32.72 -23.98 49.12
N LEU A 757 -31.61 -24.51 48.61
CA LEU A 757 -31.53 -25.88 48.10
C LEU A 757 -31.11 -26.92 49.16
N GLY A 758 -30.84 -26.52 50.40
CA GLY A 758 -30.42 -27.44 51.46
C GLY A 758 -28.99 -28.00 51.31
N ILE A 759 -28.18 -27.45 50.41
CA ILE A 759 -26.79 -27.90 50.14
C ILE A 759 -25.73 -27.10 50.90
N TYR A 760 -26.13 -26.18 51.79
CA TYR A 760 -25.22 -25.30 52.52
C TYR A 760 -24.71 -25.92 53.82
N ASN A 761 -23.49 -26.46 53.78
CA ASN A 761 -22.86 -27.11 54.95
C ASN A 761 -21.87 -26.18 55.70
N GLY A 762 -22.11 -24.87 55.73
CA GLY A 762 -21.23 -23.89 56.39
C GLY A 762 -19.93 -23.53 55.66
N ARG A 763 -19.62 -24.19 54.53
CA ARG A 763 -18.46 -23.90 53.65
C ARG A 763 -18.90 -23.16 52.38
N LYS A 764 -17.93 -22.66 51.60
CA LYS A 764 -18.19 -22.01 50.30
C LYS A 764 -18.68 -23.04 49.28
N VAL A 765 -19.98 -23.04 48.99
CA VAL A 765 -20.61 -23.95 48.03
C VAL A 765 -20.75 -23.27 46.67
N SER A 766 -20.42 -24.00 45.59
CA SER A 766 -20.62 -23.50 44.22
C SER A 766 -22.06 -23.71 43.80
N THR A 767 -22.70 -22.69 43.25
CA THR A 767 -24.05 -22.81 42.64
C THR A 767 -23.98 -22.63 41.12
N LYS A 768 -22.88 -23.06 40.49
CA LYS A 768 -22.75 -23.05 39.02
C LYS A 768 -23.79 -23.99 38.38
N LYS A 769 -24.08 -23.79 37.09
CA LYS A 769 -25.08 -24.58 36.34
C LYS A 769 -24.89 -26.09 36.53
N SER A 770 -23.65 -26.60 36.44
CA SER A 770 -23.36 -28.04 36.64
C SER A 770 -23.84 -28.56 37.99
N VAL A 771 -23.54 -27.85 39.08
CA VAL A 771 -23.95 -28.23 40.45
C VAL A 771 -25.47 -28.11 40.66
N LEU A 772 -26.11 -27.13 40.01
CA LEU A 772 -27.56 -26.96 40.09
C LEU A 772 -28.31 -28.01 39.26
N SER A 773 -27.75 -28.42 38.12
CA SER A 773 -28.28 -29.47 37.26
C SER A 773 -28.16 -30.84 37.92
N SER A 774 -27.05 -31.13 38.62
CA SER A 774 -26.86 -32.40 39.33
C SER A 774 -27.78 -32.58 40.55
N HIS A 775 -28.27 -31.49 41.14
CA HIS A 775 -29.22 -31.54 42.26
C HIS A 775 -30.65 -31.93 41.82
N ASN A 776 -30.95 -31.82 40.51
CA ASN A 776 -32.20 -32.22 39.86
C ASN A 776 -33.49 -31.90 40.65
N SER A 777 -33.63 -30.66 41.12
CA SER A 777 -34.81 -30.20 41.88
C SER A 777 -35.58 -29.13 41.11
N PRO A 778 -36.92 -29.03 41.26
CA PRO A 778 -37.70 -27.96 40.62
C PRO A 778 -37.19 -26.55 40.96
N LEU A 779 -36.69 -26.37 42.20
CA LEU A 779 -36.09 -25.12 42.65
C LEU A 779 -34.75 -24.83 41.94
N SER A 780 -33.90 -25.84 41.74
CA SER A 780 -32.61 -25.66 41.05
C SER A 780 -32.81 -25.31 39.57
N SER A 781 -33.76 -25.93 38.88
CA SER A 781 -34.15 -25.58 37.51
C SER A 781 -34.70 -24.14 37.42
N THR A 782 -35.57 -23.75 38.37
CA THR A 782 -36.11 -22.38 38.45
C THR A 782 -34.99 -21.35 38.64
N VAL A 783 -33.99 -21.62 39.49
CA VAL A 783 -32.82 -20.75 39.68
C VAL A 783 -31.96 -20.67 38.42
N ILE A 784 -31.76 -21.77 37.68
CA ILE A 784 -31.02 -21.77 36.41
C ILE A 784 -31.71 -20.85 35.40
N TYR A 785 -33.02 -21.00 35.21
CA TYR A 785 -33.79 -20.17 34.29
C TYR A 785 -33.81 -18.70 34.72
N TRP A 786 -34.02 -18.42 36.00
CA TRP A 786 -33.99 -17.06 36.53
C TRP A 786 -32.62 -16.39 36.29
N ARG A 787 -31.51 -17.11 36.54
CA ARG A 787 -30.16 -16.57 36.32
C ARG A 787 -29.84 -16.35 34.85
N LYS A 788 -30.39 -17.18 33.96
CA LYS A 788 -30.29 -16.96 32.50
C LYS A 788 -31.03 -15.68 32.09
N LEU A 789 -32.30 -15.50 32.52
CA LEU A 789 -33.06 -14.28 32.25
C LEU A 789 -32.38 -13.04 32.84
N ASN A 790 -31.87 -13.14 34.08
CA ASN A 790 -31.10 -12.06 34.71
C ASN A 790 -29.85 -11.70 33.91
N SER A 791 -29.14 -12.69 33.37
CA SER A 791 -27.98 -12.47 32.51
C SER A 791 -28.36 -11.79 31.19
N ILE A 792 -29.50 -12.15 30.59
CA ILE A 792 -30.02 -11.50 29.38
C ILE A 792 -30.34 -10.02 29.66
N LEU A 793 -31.03 -9.74 30.77
CA LEU A 793 -31.35 -8.36 31.17
C LEU A 793 -30.08 -7.55 31.40
N THR A 794 -29.21 -8.01 32.28
CA THR A 794 -28.04 -7.24 32.74
C THR A 794 -26.93 -7.12 31.71
N LYS A 795 -26.69 -8.14 30.88
CA LYS A 795 -25.58 -8.15 29.92
C LYS A 795 -25.97 -7.81 28.50
N THR A 796 -27.26 -7.85 28.17
CA THR A 796 -27.74 -7.63 26.79
C THR A 796 -28.80 -6.53 26.75
N LEU A 797 -29.98 -6.74 27.36
CA LEU A 797 -31.10 -5.82 27.15
C LEU A 797 -30.90 -4.44 27.79
N TYR A 798 -30.47 -4.34 29.06
CA TYR A 798 -30.23 -3.03 29.70
C TYR A 798 -29.13 -2.22 28.98
N PRO A 799 -27.94 -2.78 28.66
CA PRO A 799 -26.94 -2.04 27.89
C PRO A 799 -27.45 -1.53 26.53
N LEU A 800 -28.27 -2.33 25.85
CA LEU A 800 -28.87 -1.94 24.56
C LEU A 800 -29.91 -0.82 24.74
N THR A 801 -30.82 -0.94 25.72
CA THR A 801 -31.92 0.01 25.89
C THR A 801 -31.54 1.30 26.62
N GLU A 802 -30.64 1.27 27.61
CA GLU A 802 -30.26 2.44 28.41
C GLU A 802 -29.16 3.30 27.76
N LYS A 803 -28.15 2.67 27.14
CA LYS A 803 -26.96 3.39 26.65
C LYS A 803 -26.89 3.52 25.13
N ALA A 804 -27.44 2.58 24.37
CA ALA A 804 -27.21 2.52 22.94
C ALA A 804 -28.40 3.02 22.11
N CYS A 805 -29.65 2.74 22.51
CA CYS A 805 -30.83 3.18 21.75
C CYS A 805 -31.27 4.63 21.99
N ILE A 806 -30.82 5.28 23.07
CA ILE A 806 -31.27 6.63 23.48
C ILE A 806 -30.43 7.75 22.84
N TYR A 807 -29.15 7.50 22.54
CA TYR A 807 -28.19 8.54 22.15
C TYR A 807 -27.87 8.62 20.64
N THR A 808 -28.31 7.65 19.84
CA THR A 808 -27.99 7.58 18.40
C THR A 808 -29.17 8.08 17.56
N GLU A 809 -28.97 9.14 16.77
CA GLU A 809 -29.99 9.75 15.90
C GLU A 809 -30.49 8.83 14.75
N GLY A 810 -29.93 7.63 14.55
CA GLY A 810 -30.16 6.78 13.36
C GLY A 810 -30.49 5.30 13.58
N ASP A 811 -31.06 4.91 14.73
CA ASP A 811 -31.44 3.50 15.06
C ASP A 811 -30.32 2.45 14.95
N ARG A 812 -29.05 2.88 14.94
CA ARG A 812 -27.86 2.03 14.90
C ARG A 812 -27.13 2.02 16.23
N ILE A 813 -26.52 0.89 16.54
CA ILE A 813 -25.60 0.72 17.67
C ILE A 813 -24.19 0.57 17.13
N ASN A 814 -23.28 1.39 17.65
CA ASN A 814 -21.88 1.45 17.27
C ASN A 814 -21.03 0.88 18.41
N PRO A 815 -20.67 -0.41 18.37
CA PRO A 815 -19.76 -0.97 19.36
C PRO A 815 -18.33 -0.44 19.13
N THR A 816 -17.53 -0.38 20.19
CA THR A 816 -16.08 -0.06 20.09
C THR A 816 -15.26 -1.34 20.08
N TYR A 817 -14.24 -1.41 19.24
CA TYR A 817 -13.34 -2.55 19.12
C TYR A 817 -12.00 -2.28 19.79
N THR A 818 -11.40 -3.35 20.32
CA THR A 818 -10.01 -3.36 20.79
C THR A 818 -9.29 -4.50 20.10
N MET A 819 -8.34 -4.15 19.24
CA MET A 819 -7.51 -5.09 18.48
C MET A 819 -6.29 -5.62 19.25
N PHE A 820 -5.94 -4.98 20.37
CA PHE A 820 -4.73 -5.24 21.16
C PHE A 820 -4.90 -6.34 22.23
N SER A 821 -5.51 -7.48 21.87
CA SER A 821 -5.59 -8.61 22.82
C SER A 821 -4.31 -9.44 22.82
N CYS A 822 -4.02 -10.16 23.91
CA CYS A 822 -2.82 -11.01 23.96
C CYS A 822 -2.79 -12.11 22.91
N THR A 823 -3.96 -12.57 22.49
CA THR A 823 -4.09 -13.54 21.41
C THR A 823 -4.13 -12.88 20.02
N GLY A 824 -4.22 -11.55 19.90
CA GLY A 824 -4.46 -10.86 18.63
C GLY A 824 -5.90 -10.94 18.12
N ARG A 825 -6.81 -11.57 18.87
CA ARG A 825 -8.25 -11.45 18.66
C ARG A 825 -8.72 -10.01 18.80
N ILE A 826 -9.77 -9.70 18.05
CA ILE A 826 -10.52 -8.47 18.18
C ILE A 826 -11.57 -8.68 19.27
N SER A 827 -11.60 -7.76 20.23
CA SER A 827 -12.61 -7.73 21.30
C SER A 827 -13.51 -6.51 21.13
N MET A 828 -14.73 -6.60 21.64
CA MET A 828 -15.76 -5.58 21.49
C MET A 828 -16.26 -5.10 22.85
N HIS A 829 -16.49 -3.80 22.99
CA HIS A 829 -16.98 -3.16 24.22
C HIS A 829 -18.04 -2.10 23.91
N GLU A 830 -18.87 -1.77 24.90
CA GLU A 830 -19.79 -0.62 24.90
C GLU A 830 -20.72 -0.45 23.66
N PRO A 831 -21.67 -1.37 23.39
CA PRO A 831 -21.93 -2.63 24.07
C PRO A 831 -21.18 -3.81 23.44
N ASN A 832 -20.84 -4.81 24.26
CA ASN A 832 -20.23 -6.04 23.75
C ASN A 832 -21.30 -6.95 23.12
N LEU A 833 -21.44 -6.86 21.80
CA LEU A 833 -22.38 -7.69 21.02
C LEU A 833 -21.89 -9.12 20.80
N GLN A 834 -20.61 -9.42 21.09
CA GLN A 834 -20.06 -10.78 21.04
C GLN A 834 -20.73 -11.71 22.07
N ASN A 835 -21.25 -11.14 23.16
CA ASN A 835 -21.90 -11.88 24.24
C ASN A 835 -23.43 -12.04 24.08
N VAL A 836 -24.02 -11.62 22.95
CA VAL A 836 -25.47 -11.74 22.74
C VAL A 836 -25.85 -13.23 22.69
N PRO A 837 -26.71 -13.70 23.62
CA PRO A 837 -27.04 -15.11 23.72
C PRO A 837 -27.79 -15.61 22.48
N ARG A 838 -27.57 -16.87 22.13
CA ARG A 838 -28.42 -17.59 21.17
C ARG A 838 -29.81 -17.83 21.77
N THR A 839 -30.77 -18.23 20.94
CA THR A 839 -32.14 -18.55 21.36
C THR A 839 -32.15 -19.45 22.58
N PHE A 840 -32.97 -19.08 23.56
CA PHE A 840 -33.11 -19.81 24.80
C PHE A 840 -34.60 -20.03 25.08
N SER A 841 -34.95 -21.27 25.41
CA SER A 841 -36.33 -21.68 25.63
C SER A 841 -36.57 -22.06 27.09
N ILE A 842 -37.73 -21.66 27.64
CA ILE A 842 -38.22 -22.01 28.97
C ILE A 842 -39.52 -22.81 28.82
N PRO A 843 -39.64 -24.01 29.42
CA PRO A 843 -40.90 -24.75 29.41
C PRO A 843 -42.03 -23.96 30.07
N VAL A 844 -43.22 -23.96 29.45
CA VAL A 844 -44.38 -23.18 29.89
C VAL A 844 -44.77 -23.48 31.34
N GLU A 845 -44.56 -24.71 31.80
CA GLU A 845 -44.76 -25.13 33.20
C GLU A 845 -44.03 -24.26 34.24
N TYR A 846 -42.94 -23.58 33.86
CA TYR A 846 -42.19 -22.69 34.75
C TYR A 846 -42.71 -21.25 34.77
N LEU A 847 -43.46 -20.81 33.76
CA LEU A 847 -43.86 -19.41 33.59
C LEU A 847 -45.34 -19.14 33.88
N HIS A 848 -46.23 -20.12 33.61
CA HIS A 848 -47.67 -20.00 33.83
C HIS A 848 -48.18 -20.92 34.94
N SER A 849 -49.24 -20.49 35.63
CA SER A 849 -49.96 -21.26 36.65
C SER A 849 -51.36 -21.63 36.15
N VAL A 850 -51.49 -22.19 34.94
CA VAL A 850 -52.79 -22.55 34.34
C VAL A 850 -52.79 -24.02 33.86
N PRO A 851 -53.85 -24.83 34.12
CA PRO A 851 -53.85 -26.28 33.89
C PRO A 851 -54.16 -26.73 32.44
N GLN A 852 -54.08 -25.85 31.43
CA GLN A 852 -54.61 -26.12 30.07
C GLN A 852 -53.61 -25.83 28.93
N CYS A 853 -52.34 -26.15 29.13
CA CYS A 853 -51.35 -26.22 28.04
C CYS A 853 -50.77 -27.64 27.96
N HIS A 854 -50.47 -28.11 26.75
CA HIS A 854 -49.79 -29.39 26.57
C HIS A 854 -48.39 -29.31 27.21
N SER A 855 -47.92 -30.41 27.81
CA SER A 855 -46.69 -30.45 28.63
C SER A 855 -45.41 -30.09 27.87
N ASP A 856 -45.46 -30.00 26.54
CA ASP A 856 -44.30 -29.84 25.66
C ASP A 856 -44.14 -28.40 25.12
N ASP A 857 -45.02 -27.46 25.48
CA ASP A 857 -44.95 -26.08 25.01
C ASP A 857 -43.78 -25.30 25.66
N VAL A 858 -43.03 -24.54 24.87
CA VAL A 858 -41.82 -23.80 25.28
C VAL A 858 -41.93 -22.32 24.87
N VAL A 859 -41.55 -21.41 25.77
CA VAL A 859 -41.42 -19.98 25.47
C VAL A 859 -40.00 -19.68 25.03
N GLU A 860 -39.82 -19.14 23.83
CA GLU A 860 -38.50 -18.83 23.26
C GLU A 860 -38.13 -17.35 23.38
N PHE A 861 -36.92 -17.08 23.86
CA PHE A 861 -36.33 -15.75 23.91
C PHE A 861 -35.15 -15.68 22.94
N ASN A 862 -35.26 -14.86 21.89
CA ASN A 862 -34.20 -14.64 20.90
C ASN A 862 -33.83 -13.17 20.80
N CYS A 863 -32.78 -12.77 21.53
CA CYS A 863 -32.27 -11.40 21.51
C CYS A 863 -31.59 -11.03 20.19
N ARG A 864 -31.14 -12.00 19.37
CA ARG A 864 -30.51 -11.72 18.07
C ARG A 864 -31.50 -11.16 17.05
N ASN A 865 -32.81 -11.38 17.23
CA ASN A 865 -33.85 -10.80 16.37
C ASN A 865 -33.97 -9.27 16.48
N ILE A 866 -33.41 -8.69 17.54
CA ILE A 866 -33.36 -7.23 17.73
C ILE A 866 -32.51 -6.58 16.62
N PHE A 867 -31.48 -7.27 16.13
CA PHE A 867 -30.54 -6.73 15.16
C PHE A 867 -31.00 -7.03 13.74
N LYS A 868 -31.12 -5.99 12.92
CA LYS A 868 -31.68 -6.06 11.56
C LYS A 868 -30.72 -5.48 10.53
N ALA A 869 -30.89 -5.88 9.27
CA ALA A 869 -30.26 -5.20 8.15
C ALA A 869 -30.89 -3.82 7.91
N ALA A 870 -30.14 -2.92 7.29
CA ALA A 870 -30.68 -1.69 6.72
C ALA A 870 -31.76 -1.93 5.67
N PRO A 871 -32.67 -0.95 5.47
CA PRO A 871 -33.58 -0.99 4.33
C PRO A 871 -32.82 -1.26 3.02
N GLY A 872 -33.31 -2.22 2.22
CA GLY A 872 -32.67 -2.64 0.97
C GLY A 872 -31.40 -3.49 1.13
N HIS A 873 -31.08 -3.93 2.34
CA HIS A 873 -29.93 -4.78 2.65
C HIS A 873 -30.35 -6.09 3.34
N VAL A 874 -29.43 -7.05 3.33
CA VAL A 874 -29.51 -8.33 4.02
C VAL A 874 -28.26 -8.53 4.88
N ILE A 875 -28.39 -9.29 5.97
CA ILE A 875 -27.22 -9.71 6.74
C ILE A 875 -26.65 -10.97 6.08
N VAL A 876 -25.34 -10.98 5.87
CA VAL A 876 -24.57 -12.16 5.44
C VAL A 876 -23.56 -12.47 6.54
N SER A 877 -23.58 -13.69 7.06
CA SER A 877 -22.61 -14.20 8.02
C SER A 877 -21.82 -15.32 7.38
N ALA A 878 -20.50 -15.32 7.54
CA ALA A 878 -19.64 -16.43 7.16
C ALA A 878 -18.76 -16.86 8.34
N ASP A 879 -18.78 -18.16 8.63
CA ASP A 879 -18.13 -18.76 9.78
C ASP A 879 -17.19 -19.89 9.32
N TYR A 880 -15.94 -19.89 9.79
CA TYR A 880 -15.01 -20.98 9.47
C TYR A 880 -15.42 -22.27 10.18
N CYS A 881 -15.42 -23.38 9.45
CA CYS A 881 -15.72 -24.68 10.04
C CYS A 881 -14.53 -25.23 10.83
N GLN A 882 -14.60 -25.12 12.16
CA GLN A 882 -13.63 -25.68 13.10
C GLN A 882 -12.19 -25.17 12.88
N LEU A 883 -12.04 -23.85 12.67
CA LEU A 883 -10.76 -23.21 12.34
C LEU A 883 -9.61 -23.60 13.29
N GLU A 884 -9.83 -23.51 14.61
CA GLU A 884 -8.79 -23.84 15.60
C GLU A 884 -8.30 -25.29 15.49
N MET A 885 -9.19 -26.23 15.18
CA MET A 885 -8.84 -27.65 15.05
C MET A 885 -8.06 -27.92 13.76
N ARG A 886 -8.38 -27.19 12.68
CA ARG A 886 -7.64 -27.24 11.41
C ARG A 886 -6.23 -26.67 11.56
N ILE A 887 -6.08 -25.60 12.34
CA ILE A 887 -4.78 -25.02 12.70
C ILE A 887 -3.97 -26.00 13.55
N LEU A 888 -4.57 -26.62 14.56
CA LEU A 888 -3.91 -27.68 15.34
C LEU A 888 -3.40 -28.80 14.42
N THR A 889 -4.25 -29.27 13.51
CA THR A 889 -3.92 -30.33 12.54
C THR A 889 -2.78 -29.91 11.60
N HIS A 890 -2.78 -28.66 11.14
CA HIS A 890 -1.70 -28.10 10.32
C HIS A 890 -0.35 -28.12 11.03
N PHE A 891 -0.32 -27.74 12.31
CA PHE A 891 0.92 -27.71 13.09
C PHE A 891 1.41 -29.10 13.53
N CYS A 892 0.51 -29.95 14.02
CA CYS A 892 0.90 -31.28 14.52
C CYS A 892 1.19 -32.27 13.39
N LYS A 893 0.61 -32.07 12.20
CA LYS A 893 0.78 -32.93 11.01
C LYS A 893 0.43 -34.39 11.28
N ASP A 894 -0.56 -34.63 12.14
CA ASP A 894 -1.08 -35.97 12.41
C ASP A 894 -1.82 -36.51 11.19
N GLN A 895 -1.43 -37.68 10.69
CA GLN A 895 -1.97 -38.21 9.43
C GLN A 895 -3.46 -38.58 9.54
N VAL A 896 -3.89 -39.09 10.69
CA VAL A 896 -5.30 -39.47 10.91
C VAL A 896 -6.16 -38.21 10.96
N LEU A 897 -5.75 -37.19 11.71
CA LEU A 897 -6.46 -35.91 11.73
C LEU A 897 -6.46 -35.22 10.37
N MET A 898 -5.35 -35.26 9.62
CA MET A 898 -5.32 -34.69 8.26
C MET A 898 -6.33 -35.39 7.35
N ASN A 899 -6.44 -36.72 7.40
CA ASN A 899 -7.43 -37.45 6.61
C ASN A 899 -8.87 -37.07 7.02
N ILE A 900 -9.15 -37.00 8.33
CA ILE A 900 -10.47 -36.59 8.85
C ILE A 900 -10.82 -35.17 8.39
N MET A 901 -9.87 -34.22 8.47
CA MET A 901 -10.09 -32.81 8.12
C MET A 901 -10.26 -32.56 6.61
N ASN A 902 -9.81 -33.49 5.77
CA ASN A 902 -9.99 -33.47 4.33
C ASN A 902 -11.29 -34.18 3.88
N SER A 903 -12.01 -34.83 4.79
CA SER A 903 -13.31 -35.44 4.51
C SER A 903 -14.46 -34.44 4.64
N ASP A 904 -15.56 -34.69 3.92
CA ASP A 904 -16.81 -33.91 4.01
C ASP A 904 -17.73 -34.36 5.16
N MET A 905 -17.27 -35.30 5.99
CA MET A 905 -18.03 -35.89 7.10
C MET A 905 -17.97 -35.02 8.36
N ASP A 906 -18.83 -35.31 9.35
CA ASP A 906 -18.78 -34.60 10.63
C ASP A 906 -17.45 -34.87 11.33
N VAL A 907 -16.62 -33.82 11.41
CA VAL A 907 -15.27 -33.87 11.97
C VAL A 907 -15.25 -34.48 13.37
N PHE A 908 -16.18 -34.11 14.26
CA PHE A 908 -16.17 -34.61 15.63
C PHE A 908 -16.71 -36.03 15.73
N LYS A 909 -17.63 -36.42 14.85
CA LYS A 909 -18.11 -37.79 14.72
C LYS A 909 -16.99 -38.72 14.22
N SER A 910 -16.22 -38.27 13.23
CA SER A 910 -15.06 -39.00 12.69
C SER A 910 -13.93 -39.13 13.71
N ILE A 911 -13.65 -38.06 14.48
CA ILE A 911 -12.69 -38.09 15.59
C ILE A 911 -13.14 -39.07 16.67
N ALA A 912 -14.43 -39.06 17.02
CA ALA A 912 -15.02 -39.97 17.98
C ALA A 912 -14.99 -41.44 17.51
N ALA A 913 -15.23 -41.70 16.22
CA ALA A 913 -15.16 -43.03 15.61
C ALA A 913 -13.74 -43.61 15.71
N SER A 914 -12.74 -42.84 15.27
CA SER A 914 -11.33 -43.22 15.37
C SER A 914 -10.84 -43.37 16.82
N TRP A 915 -11.32 -42.51 17.73
CA TRP A 915 -10.97 -42.58 19.15
C TRP A 915 -11.61 -43.78 19.87
N GLY A 916 -12.89 -44.04 19.58
CA GLY A 916 -13.64 -45.18 20.13
C GLY A 916 -13.36 -46.51 19.44
N ASN A 917 -12.62 -46.49 18.32
CA ASN A 917 -12.44 -47.62 17.42
C ASN A 917 -13.79 -48.25 16.99
N LEU A 918 -14.73 -47.38 16.60
CA LEU A 918 -16.08 -47.71 16.17
C LEU A 918 -16.31 -47.21 14.74
N PRO A 919 -17.18 -47.86 13.94
CA PRO A 919 -17.70 -47.26 12.70
C PRO A 919 -18.38 -45.92 12.98
N GLU A 920 -18.28 -44.95 12.06
CA GLU A 920 -18.91 -43.64 12.25
C GLU A 920 -20.42 -43.73 12.50
N GLU A 921 -21.11 -44.67 11.87
CA GLU A 921 -22.55 -44.91 12.00
C GLU A 921 -22.97 -45.25 13.44
N GLU A 922 -22.08 -45.88 14.21
CA GLU A 922 -22.31 -46.32 15.59
C GLU A 922 -21.93 -45.25 16.63
N VAL A 923 -21.38 -44.11 16.20
CA VAL A 923 -21.08 -42.99 17.10
C VAL A 923 -22.35 -42.27 17.50
N ASP A 924 -22.70 -42.37 18.77
CA ASP A 924 -23.79 -41.62 19.38
C ASP A 924 -23.44 -40.14 19.65
N ASP A 925 -24.47 -39.33 19.92
CA ASP A 925 -24.30 -37.90 20.17
C ASP A 925 -23.50 -37.59 21.44
N ASP A 926 -23.55 -38.46 22.44
CA ASP A 926 -22.81 -38.31 23.70
C ASP A 926 -21.30 -38.46 23.47
N LEU A 927 -20.88 -39.52 22.76
CA LEU A 927 -19.49 -39.75 22.40
C LEU A 927 -18.96 -38.65 21.49
N ARG A 928 -19.76 -38.20 20.50
CA ARG A 928 -19.42 -37.05 19.66
C ARG A 928 -19.20 -35.77 20.47
N GLN A 929 -20.08 -35.49 21.44
CA GLN A 929 -20.00 -34.30 22.27
C GLN A 929 -18.80 -34.37 23.24
N LYS A 930 -18.50 -35.53 23.82
CA LYS A 930 -17.31 -35.78 24.64
C LYS A 930 -16.02 -35.59 23.83
N ALA A 931 -15.95 -36.15 22.62
CA ALA A 931 -14.80 -35.97 21.72
C ALA A 931 -14.59 -34.49 21.37
N LYS A 932 -15.66 -33.75 21.09
CA LYS A 932 -15.61 -32.30 20.85
C LYS A 932 -15.07 -31.54 22.06
N GLN A 933 -15.62 -31.80 23.25
CA GLN A 933 -15.17 -31.17 24.50
C GLN A 933 -13.71 -31.48 24.82
N LEU A 934 -13.26 -32.71 24.53
CA LEU A 934 -11.88 -33.14 24.70
C LEU A 934 -10.93 -32.40 23.74
N CYS A 935 -11.27 -32.31 22.45
CA CYS A 935 -10.48 -31.59 21.45
C CYS A 935 -10.27 -30.12 21.83
N TYR A 936 -11.35 -29.41 22.17
CA TYR A 936 -11.24 -28.03 22.64
C TYR A 936 -10.56 -27.92 24.01
N GLY A 937 -10.74 -28.93 24.87
CA GLY A 937 -10.00 -29.07 26.12
C GLY A 937 -8.49 -29.08 25.88
N ILE A 938 -8.01 -29.82 24.87
CA ILE A 938 -6.60 -29.90 24.49
C ILE A 938 -6.12 -28.57 23.89
N ILE A 939 -6.88 -27.97 22.96
CA ILE A 939 -6.54 -26.66 22.34
C ILE A 939 -6.39 -25.57 23.41
N TYR A 940 -7.20 -25.61 24.47
CA TYR A 940 -7.16 -24.65 25.58
C TYR A 940 -6.22 -25.07 26.72
N GLY A 941 -5.50 -26.20 26.57
CA GLY A 941 -4.60 -26.73 27.57
C GLY A 941 -5.30 -27.07 28.90
N MET A 942 -6.56 -27.51 28.88
CA MET A 942 -7.26 -27.87 30.11
C MET A 942 -6.53 -28.99 30.87
N GLY A 943 -6.28 -28.78 32.17
CA GLY A 943 -5.80 -29.84 33.05
C GLY A 943 -6.91 -30.85 33.36
N ASN A 944 -6.52 -32.06 33.77
CA ASN A 944 -7.42 -33.21 34.00
C ASN A 944 -8.62 -32.86 34.90
N LYS A 945 -8.41 -32.06 35.94
CA LYS A 945 -9.49 -31.60 36.83
C LYS A 945 -10.55 -30.75 36.13
N THR A 946 -10.14 -29.79 35.30
CA THR A 946 -11.08 -28.94 34.55
C THR A 946 -11.75 -29.73 33.45
N LEU A 947 -11.01 -30.61 32.79
CA LEU A 947 -11.55 -31.49 31.76
C LEU A 947 -12.61 -32.44 32.34
N GLY A 948 -12.36 -33.06 33.50
CA GLY A 948 -13.34 -33.90 34.19
C GLY A 948 -14.63 -33.16 34.53
N GLN A 949 -14.55 -31.88 34.93
CA GLN A 949 -15.75 -31.05 35.15
C GLN A 949 -16.54 -30.73 33.87
N VAL A 950 -15.88 -30.67 32.72
CA VAL A 950 -16.52 -30.39 31.42
C VAL A 950 -17.15 -31.65 30.83
N LEU A 951 -16.46 -32.79 30.97
CA LEU A 951 -16.90 -34.11 30.51
C LEU A 951 -17.86 -34.80 31.48
N ASP A 952 -18.05 -34.23 32.67
CA ASP A 952 -18.84 -34.80 33.78
C ASP A 952 -18.33 -36.17 34.27
N VAL A 953 -17.00 -36.28 34.42
CA VAL A 953 -16.31 -37.49 34.89
C VAL A 953 -15.29 -37.18 35.99
N SER A 954 -14.80 -38.21 36.67
CA SER A 954 -13.76 -38.04 37.69
C SER A 954 -12.44 -37.53 37.09
N GLU A 955 -11.60 -36.91 37.92
CA GLU A 955 -10.28 -36.42 37.48
C GLU A 955 -9.38 -37.57 36.96
N MET A 956 -9.52 -38.77 37.53
CA MET A 956 -8.81 -39.97 37.06
C MET A 956 -9.32 -40.43 35.69
N GLU A 957 -10.63 -40.49 35.49
CA GLU A 957 -11.22 -40.86 34.20
C GLU A 957 -10.87 -39.85 33.10
N ALA A 958 -10.87 -38.55 33.42
CA ALA A 958 -10.44 -37.51 32.49
C ALA A 958 -8.96 -37.67 32.10
N ALA A 959 -8.09 -38.10 33.02
CA ALA A 959 -6.69 -38.40 32.73
C ALA A 959 -6.57 -39.63 31.79
N VAL A 960 -7.38 -40.67 32.02
CA VAL A 960 -7.43 -41.86 31.16
C VAL A 960 -7.92 -41.50 29.76
N PHE A 961 -8.97 -40.67 29.63
CA PHE A 961 -9.45 -40.20 28.33
C PHE A 961 -8.40 -39.37 27.58
N MET A 962 -7.69 -38.48 28.29
CA MET A 962 -6.62 -37.70 27.69
C MET A 962 -5.48 -38.59 27.17
N ASP A 963 -5.05 -39.59 27.97
CA ASP A 963 -3.98 -40.51 27.55
C ASP A 963 -4.42 -41.42 26.40
N SER A 964 -5.68 -41.90 26.42
CA SER A 964 -6.29 -42.64 25.31
C SER A 964 -6.33 -41.81 24.03
N PHE A 965 -6.74 -40.54 24.11
CA PHE A 965 -6.75 -39.65 22.95
C PHE A 965 -5.34 -39.41 22.39
N TYR A 966 -4.34 -39.21 23.25
CA TYR A 966 -2.94 -39.08 22.81
C TYR A 966 -2.35 -40.38 22.25
N LYS A 967 -2.90 -41.55 22.59
CA LYS A 967 -2.52 -42.82 21.95
C LYS A 967 -3.09 -42.90 20.53
N THR A 968 -4.32 -42.46 20.33
CA THR A 968 -4.94 -42.39 18.99
C THR A 968 -4.29 -41.33 18.11
N TYR A 969 -3.96 -40.16 18.68
CA TYR A 969 -3.39 -39.00 17.95
C TYR A 969 -2.05 -38.57 18.56
N PRO A 970 -0.97 -39.36 18.38
CA PRO A 970 0.31 -39.16 19.08
C PRO A 970 1.00 -37.84 18.70
N ALA A 971 0.84 -37.36 17.46
CA ALA A 971 1.50 -36.13 17.02
C ALA A 971 0.97 -34.88 17.74
N VAL A 972 -0.27 -34.92 18.25
CA VAL A 972 -0.85 -33.83 19.07
C VAL A 972 -0.07 -33.66 20.37
N ARG A 973 0.33 -34.77 21.01
CA ARG A 973 1.14 -34.75 22.25
C ARG A 973 2.54 -34.21 22.00
N VAL A 974 3.15 -34.62 20.89
CA VAL A 974 4.49 -34.18 20.47
C VAL A 974 4.49 -32.67 20.22
N PHE A 975 3.53 -32.18 19.43
CA PHE A 975 3.35 -30.75 19.17
C PHE A 975 3.13 -29.93 20.44
N THR A 976 2.24 -30.37 21.32
CA THR A 976 1.96 -29.66 22.59
C THR A 976 3.23 -29.51 23.42
N ARG A 977 4.04 -30.58 23.53
CA ARG A 977 5.32 -30.55 24.25
C ARG A 977 6.35 -29.67 23.55
N SER A 978 6.48 -29.77 22.23
CA SER A 978 7.46 -28.98 21.48
C SER A 978 7.21 -27.48 21.62
N VAL A 979 5.95 -27.04 21.57
CA VAL A 979 5.59 -25.62 21.79
C VAL A 979 6.00 -25.16 23.20
N ILE A 980 5.75 -25.98 24.22
CA ILE A 980 6.13 -25.66 25.61
C ILE A 980 7.65 -25.60 25.76
N ASP A 981 8.37 -26.57 25.22
CA ASP A 981 9.83 -26.65 25.35
C ASP A 981 10.53 -25.54 24.54
N GLU A 982 10.02 -25.21 23.36
CA GLU A 982 10.47 -24.06 22.58
C GLU A 982 10.19 -22.73 23.31
N CYS A 983 9.00 -22.60 23.91
CA CYS A 983 8.67 -21.43 24.73
C CYS A 983 9.58 -21.32 25.97
N ARG A 984 9.95 -22.44 26.60
CA ARG A 984 10.95 -22.44 27.68
C ARG A 984 12.34 -22.02 27.19
N ALA A 985 12.75 -22.46 26.00
CA ALA A 985 14.04 -22.07 25.45
C ALA A 985 14.07 -20.58 25.10
N LYS A 986 13.09 -20.10 24.34
CA LYS A 986 13.06 -18.75 23.74
C LYS A 986 12.45 -17.67 24.65
N GLY A 987 11.58 -18.05 25.59
CA GLY A 987 10.82 -17.14 26.45
C GLY A 987 9.51 -16.60 25.84
N TYR A 988 9.17 -17.00 24.62
CA TYR A 988 7.97 -16.56 23.88
C TYR A 988 7.44 -17.65 22.95
N VAL A 989 6.23 -17.44 22.42
CA VAL A 989 5.64 -18.23 21.32
C VAL A 989 5.34 -17.35 20.11
N GLU A 990 5.28 -17.96 18.93
CA GLU A 990 4.94 -17.31 17.65
C GLU A 990 3.62 -17.85 17.08
N THR A 991 2.89 -16.99 16.36
CA THR A 991 1.73 -17.37 15.54
C THR A 991 2.12 -17.61 14.07
N LEU A 992 1.14 -17.97 13.21
CA LEU A 992 1.36 -18.16 11.77
C LEU A 992 2.04 -16.95 11.09
N THR A 993 1.67 -15.74 11.49
CA THR A 993 2.25 -14.49 10.95
C THR A 993 3.57 -14.09 11.60
N LYS A 994 4.13 -14.92 12.50
CA LYS A 994 5.34 -14.63 13.28
C LYS A 994 5.20 -13.54 14.35
N ARG A 995 3.97 -13.13 14.68
CA ARG A 995 3.71 -12.28 15.84
C ARG A 995 4.09 -13.04 17.12
N ARG A 996 4.81 -12.36 18.03
CA ARG A 996 5.32 -12.94 19.27
C ARG A 996 4.45 -12.60 20.48
N ARG A 997 4.36 -13.56 21.40
CA ARG A 997 3.83 -13.36 22.76
C ARG A 997 4.81 -13.89 23.78
N TYR A 998 5.33 -13.01 24.62
CA TYR A 998 6.27 -13.38 25.69
C TYR A 998 5.51 -13.98 26.88
N LEU A 999 6.07 -15.03 27.47
CA LEU A 999 5.49 -15.78 28.58
C LEU A 999 6.55 -16.00 29.67
N PRO A 1000 6.94 -14.95 30.41
CA PRO A 1000 8.07 -15.02 31.36
C PRO A 1000 7.85 -16.07 32.46
N GLU A 1001 6.59 -16.30 32.86
CA GLU A 1001 6.21 -17.26 33.89
C GLU A 1001 6.38 -18.74 33.45
N ILE A 1002 6.79 -19.01 32.21
CA ILE A 1002 7.08 -20.38 31.73
C ILE A 1002 8.26 -21.04 32.48
N LYS A 1003 9.16 -20.22 33.06
CA LYS A 1003 10.29 -20.64 33.90
C LYS A 1003 10.02 -20.47 35.41
N SER A 1004 8.79 -20.16 35.80
CA SER A 1004 8.43 -19.88 37.20
C SER A 1004 8.63 -21.11 38.09
N ILE A 1005 9.16 -20.89 39.30
CA ILE A 1005 9.29 -21.92 40.34
C ILE A 1005 7.91 -22.27 40.92
N VAL A 1006 6.94 -21.34 40.81
CA VAL A 1006 5.57 -21.55 41.27
C VAL A 1006 4.81 -22.41 40.27
N GLY A 1007 4.55 -23.66 40.63
CA GLY A 1007 3.89 -24.64 39.76
C GLY A 1007 2.59 -24.14 39.12
N ALA A 1008 1.74 -23.42 39.86
CA ALA A 1008 0.49 -22.87 39.33
C ALA A 1008 0.69 -21.83 38.22
N LYS A 1009 1.70 -20.95 38.35
CA LYS A 1009 2.03 -19.94 37.35
C LYS A 1009 2.68 -20.57 36.11
N LYS A 1010 3.59 -21.53 36.33
CA LYS A 1010 4.21 -22.32 35.28
C LYS A 1010 3.16 -23.06 34.44
N SER A 1011 2.27 -23.81 35.08
CA SER A 1011 1.19 -24.51 34.38
C SER A 1011 0.18 -23.56 33.74
N ALA A 1012 0.04 -22.31 34.20
CA ALA A 1012 -0.75 -21.30 33.48
C ALA A 1012 -0.04 -20.84 32.20
N ALA A 1013 1.27 -20.58 32.25
CA ALA A 1013 2.07 -20.20 31.09
C ALA A 1013 2.14 -21.31 30.03
N GLU A 1014 2.29 -22.57 30.44
CA GLU A 1014 2.28 -23.73 29.52
C GLU A 1014 0.97 -23.81 28.72
N ARG A 1015 -0.16 -23.57 29.38
CA ARG A 1015 -1.48 -23.52 28.72
C ARG A 1015 -1.60 -22.32 27.78
N GLN A 1016 -1.11 -21.16 28.21
CA GLN A 1016 -1.11 -19.94 27.41
C GLN A 1016 -0.25 -20.07 26.16
N ALA A 1017 0.87 -20.79 26.21
CA ALA A 1017 1.75 -21.03 25.08
C ALA A 1017 1.00 -21.73 23.94
N VAL A 1018 0.43 -22.91 24.24
CA VAL A 1018 -0.33 -23.72 23.27
C VAL A 1018 -1.56 -22.96 22.75
N ASN A 1019 -2.31 -22.34 23.67
CA ASN A 1019 -3.49 -21.56 23.34
C ASN A 1019 -3.17 -20.38 22.40
N THR A 1020 -2.07 -19.67 22.62
CA THR A 1020 -1.67 -18.53 21.79
C THR A 1020 -1.27 -18.97 20.39
N THR A 1021 -0.50 -20.05 20.27
CA THR A 1021 -0.07 -20.57 18.97
C THR A 1021 -1.27 -20.94 18.10
N ILE A 1022 -2.32 -21.52 18.67
CA ILE A 1022 -3.51 -21.93 17.91
C ILE A 1022 -4.49 -20.76 17.72
N GLN A 1023 -4.95 -20.13 18.82
CA GLN A 1023 -5.95 -19.07 18.76
C GLN A 1023 -5.43 -17.78 18.13
N GLY A 1024 -4.15 -17.48 18.34
CA GLY A 1024 -3.52 -16.34 17.71
C GLY A 1024 -3.39 -16.52 16.21
N SER A 1025 -3.01 -17.71 15.77
CA SER A 1025 -3.02 -18.07 14.35
C SER A 1025 -4.43 -18.04 13.74
N ALA A 1026 -5.47 -18.38 14.50
CA ALA A 1026 -6.87 -18.25 14.06
C ALA A 1026 -7.27 -16.78 13.86
N ALA A 1027 -6.88 -15.90 14.80
CA ALA A 1027 -7.09 -14.47 14.67
C ALA A 1027 -6.34 -13.89 13.46
N ASP A 1028 -5.11 -14.34 13.23
CA ASP A 1028 -4.31 -13.93 12.08
C ASP A 1028 -5.01 -14.28 10.74
N ILE A 1029 -5.55 -15.51 10.61
CA ILE A 1029 -6.30 -15.94 9.42
C ILE A 1029 -7.57 -15.11 9.23
N ALA A 1030 -8.34 -14.89 10.30
CA ALA A 1030 -9.57 -14.10 10.23
C ALA A 1030 -9.27 -12.65 9.80
N LYS A 1031 -8.22 -12.04 10.33
CA LYS A 1031 -7.78 -10.69 9.94
C LYS A 1031 -7.29 -10.63 8.49
N ALA A 1032 -6.47 -11.60 8.07
CA ALA A 1032 -6.04 -11.67 6.67
C ALA A 1032 -7.23 -11.76 5.71
N ALA A 1033 -8.26 -12.54 6.08
CA ALA A 1033 -9.50 -12.65 5.31
C ALA A 1033 -10.28 -11.33 5.32
N MET A 1034 -10.38 -10.63 6.45
CA MET A 1034 -11.00 -9.29 6.52
C MET A 1034 -10.33 -8.31 5.56
N CYS A 1035 -8.99 -8.22 5.57
CA CYS A 1035 -8.22 -7.37 4.66
C CYS A 1035 -8.47 -7.75 3.19
N SER A 1036 -8.46 -9.04 2.88
CA SER A 1036 -8.66 -9.54 1.52
C SER A 1036 -10.09 -9.31 1.02
N ILE A 1037 -11.11 -9.47 1.88
CA ILE A 1037 -12.50 -9.16 1.55
C ILE A 1037 -12.64 -7.65 1.31
N ASP A 1038 -12.08 -6.81 2.18
CA ASP A 1038 -12.14 -5.35 2.04
C ASP A 1038 -11.55 -4.89 0.69
N SER A 1039 -10.36 -5.38 0.34
CA SER A 1039 -9.71 -5.08 -0.95
C SER A 1039 -10.46 -5.63 -2.17
N ARG A 1040 -11.09 -6.81 -2.08
CA ARG A 1040 -11.88 -7.37 -3.20
C ARG A 1040 -13.27 -6.75 -3.33
N THR A 1041 -13.78 -6.08 -2.30
CA THR A 1041 -15.12 -5.48 -2.28
C THR A 1041 -15.14 -3.95 -2.32
N ASP A 1042 -13.97 -3.31 -2.40
CA ASP A 1042 -13.82 -1.87 -2.70
C ASP A 1042 -14.53 -1.44 -4.00
N ARG A 1043 -14.77 -2.39 -4.91
CA ARG A 1043 -15.42 -2.22 -6.23
C ARG A 1043 -16.92 -2.54 -6.25
N LEU A 1044 -17.58 -2.62 -5.09
CA LEU A 1044 -19.03 -2.86 -5.02
C LEU A 1044 -19.73 -1.57 -4.59
N GLU A 1045 -20.73 -1.10 -5.35
CA GLU A 1045 -21.56 0.06 -4.99
C GLU A 1045 -23.06 -0.30 -4.90
N PRO A 1046 -23.71 -0.19 -3.72
CA PRO A 1046 -23.12 0.16 -2.43
C PRO A 1046 -22.18 -0.93 -1.89
N LYS A 1047 -21.12 -0.52 -1.20
CA LYS A 1047 -20.12 -1.44 -0.64
C LYS A 1047 -20.75 -2.27 0.50
N PRO A 1048 -20.57 -3.60 0.50
CA PRO A 1048 -20.87 -4.45 1.65
C PRO A 1048 -20.12 -3.96 2.89
N ARG A 1049 -20.84 -3.80 4.00
CA ARG A 1049 -20.28 -3.22 5.23
C ARG A 1049 -20.04 -4.31 6.24
N LEU A 1050 -18.79 -4.44 6.71
CA LEU A 1050 -18.55 -5.27 7.90
C LEU A 1050 -19.23 -4.57 9.09
N ILE A 1051 -20.18 -5.25 9.72
CA ILE A 1051 -20.96 -4.70 10.84
C ILE A 1051 -20.61 -5.37 12.17
N LEU A 1052 -20.19 -6.64 12.17
CA LEU A 1052 -19.74 -7.35 13.36
C LEU A 1052 -18.61 -8.33 13.06
N GLN A 1053 -17.62 -8.38 13.95
CA GLN A 1053 -16.60 -9.42 14.00
C GLN A 1053 -16.83 -10.32 15.23
N MET A 1054 -17.09 -11.60 14.98
CA MET A 1054 -17.45 -12.62 15.96
C MET A 1054 -16.39 -13.73 15.96
N HIS A 1055 -15.17 -13.40 16.39
CA HIS A 1055 -14.02 -14.32 16.34
C HIS A 1055 -13.69 -14.80 14.91
N ASP A 1056 -14.07 -16.02 14.56
CA ASP A 1056 -13.92 -16.63 13.25
C ASP A 1056 -15.15 -16.44 12.33
N GLU A 1057 -16.24 -15.87 12.86
CA GLU A 1057 -17.43 -15.46 12.11
C GLU A 1057 -17.36 -13.96 11.74
N LEU A 1058 -17.52 -13.67 10.45
CA LEU A 1058 -17.57 -12.31 9.91
C LEU A 1058 -19.01 -12.00 9.47
N ILE A 1059 -19.57 -10.87 9.92
CA ILE A 1059 -20.96 -10.50 9.63
C ILE A 1059 -20.99 -9.18 8.89
N TYR A 1060 -21.56 -9.22 7.68
CA TYR A 1060 -21.71 -8.09 6.78
C TYR A 1060 -23.18 -7.70 6.60
N GLU A 1061 -23.39 -6.41 6.42
CA GLU A 1061 -24.61 -5.84 5.86
C GLU A 1061 -24.38 -5.62 4.36
N VAL A 1062 -25.19 -6.26 3.52
CA VAL A 1062 -24.96 -6.35 2.07
C VAL A 1062 -26.21 -5.88 1.36
N PRO A 1063 -26.13 -5.00 0.34
CA PRO A 1063 -27.30 -4.66 -0.46
C PRO A 1063 -27.89 -5.93 -1.08
N GLU A 1064 -29.22 -6.08 -1.04
CA GLU A 1064 -29.90 -7.32 -1.45
C GLU A 1064 -29.52 -7.75 -2.88
N LYS A 1065 -29.40 -6.77 -3.79
CA LYS A 1065 -28.94 -6.97 -5.17
C LYS A 1065 -27.54 -7.58 -5.33
N HIS A 1066 -26.64 -7.40 -4.36
CA HIS A 1066 -25.27 -7.93 -4.40
C HIS A 1066 -25.09 -9.20 -3.57
N GLN A 1067 -26.13 -9.70 -2.89
CA GLN A 1067 -26.05 -10.79 -1.92
C GLN A 1067 -25.31 -12.02 -2.48
N HIS A 1068 -25.78 -12.60 -3.58
CA HIS A 1068 -25.18 -13.82 -4.16
C HIS A 1068 -23.73 -13.62 -4.60
N HIS A 1069 -23.44 -12.48 -5.24
CA HIS A 1069 -22.10 -12.16 -5.71
C HIS A 1069 -21.11 -11.97 -4.55
N PHE A 1070 -21.50 -11.19 -3.54
CA PHE A 1070 -20.69 -10.97 -2.34
C PHE A 1070 -20.44 -12.28 -1.58
N ILE A 1071 -21.46 -13.13 -1.46
CA ILE A 1071 -21.33 -14.43 -0.82
C ILE A 1071 -20.26 -15.30 -1.50
N ASN A 1072 -20.24 -15.34 -2.83
CA ASN A 1072 -19.22 -16.09 -3.57
C ASN A 1072 -17.81 -15.54 -3.32
N ILE A 1073 -17.65 -14.21 -3.36
CA ILE A 1073 -16.38 -13.55 -3.03
C ILE A 1073 -15.95 -13.90 -1.60
N MET A 1074 -16.85 -13.73 -0.64
CA MET A 1074 -16.58 -13.94 0.78
C MET A 1074 -16.14 -15.37 1.07
N LYS A 1075 -16.87 -16.36 0.52
CA LYS A 1075 -16.53 -17.78 0.66
C LYS A 1075 -15.17 -18.09 0.05
N GLN A 1076 -14.96 -17.70 -1.21
CA GLN A 1076 -13.70 -17.93 -1.90
C GLN A 1076 -12.52 -17.29 -1.17
N VAL A 1077 -12.64 -16.02 -0.77
CA VAL A 1077 -11.57 -15.31 -0.06
C VAL A 1077 -11.24 -16.01 1.24
N MET A 1078 -12.23 -16.31 2.09
CA MET A 1078 -11.99 -16.97 3.36
C MET A 1078 -11.35 -18.36 3.16
N GLU A 1079 -11.78 -19.14 2.16
CA GLU A 1079 -11.21 -20.47 1.87
C GLU A 1079 -9.76 -20.40 1.32
N GLU A 1080 -9.40 -19.35 0.58
CA GLU A 1080 -8.13 -19.26 -0.17
C GLU A 1080 -7.07 -18.34 0.44
N THR A 1081 -7.42 -17.42 1.35
CA THR A 1081 -6.51 -16.35 1.84
C THR A 1081 -5.24 -16.90 2.47
N VAL A 1082 -5.35 -18.01 3.23
CA VAL A 1082 -4.20 -18.65 3.88
C VAL A 1082 -4.19 -20.14 3.53
N LYS A 1083 -3.12 -20.59 2.87
CA LYS A 1083 -2.96 -22.01 2.53
C LYS A 1083 -2.43 -22.80 3.73
N LEU A 1084 -3.29 -23.62 4.32
CA LEU A 1084 -2.91 -24.64 5.30
C LEU A 1084 -2.71 -26.01 4.62
N ARG A 1085 -2.36 -27.03 5.43
CA ARG A 1085 -2.21 -28.43 4.97
C ARG A 1085 -3.55 -29.15 4.85
N VAL A 1086 -4.63 -28.50 5.29
CA VAL A 1086 -6.01 -28.97 5.28
C VAL A 1086 -6.89 -27.81 4.79
N PRO A 1087 -8.04 -28.08 4.14
CA PRO A 1087 -8.93 -27.04 3.62
C PRO A 1087 -9.53 -26.22 4.76
N LEU A 1088 -10.00 -25.01 4.44
CA LEU A 1088 -10.64 -24.08 5.38
C LEU A 1088 -12.12 -23.83 5.00
N PRO A 1089 -13.00 -24.85 5.03
CA PRO A 1089 -14.39 -24.69 4.58
C PRO A 1089 -15.15 -23.65 5.38
N VAL A 1090 -15.99 -22.88 4.69
CA VAL A 1090 -16.74 -21.76 5.26
C VAL A 1090 -18.24 -21.98 5.13
N LYS A 1091 -18.96 -21.80 6.24
CA LYS A 1091 -20.43 -21.84 6.27
C LYS A 1091 -20.98 -20.44 6.15
N VAL A 1092 -21.73 -20.19 5.07
CA VAL A 1092 -22.36 -18.91 4.82
C VAL A 1092 -23.85 -18.96 5.11
N LYS A 1093 -24.36 -17.96 5.83
CA LYS A 1093 -25.77 -17.79 6.17
C LYS A 1093 -26.25 -16.41 5.78
N SER A 1094 -27.53 -16.27 5.44
CA SER A 1094 -28.13 -14.96 5.19
C SER A 1094 -29.57 -14.85 5.70
N GLY A 1095 -30.00 -13.61 5.97
CA GLY A 1095 -31.33 -13.30 6.49
C GLY A 1095 -31.50 -11.80 6.78
N LEU A 1096 -32.72 -11.40 7.11
CA LEU A 1096 -33.06 -9.99 7.40
C LEU A 1096 -32.70 -9.57 8.83
N THR A 1097 -32.59 -10.53 9.74
CA THR A 1097 -32.20 -10.31 11.14
C THR A 1097 -31.09 -11.30 11.53
N TRP A 1098 -30.26 -10.93 12.50
CA TRP A 1098 -29.20 -11.83 12.97
C TRP A 1098 -29.77 -13.15 13.55
N GLY A 1099 -30.97 -13.11 14.13
CA GLY A 1099 -31.65 -14.29 14.64
C GLY A 1099 -32.36 -15.17 13.59
N SER A 1100 -32.54 -14.67 12.36
CA SER A 1100 -33.25 -15.38 11.26
C SER A 1100 -32.33 -15.90 10.14
N LEU A 1101 -31.00 -15.84 10.36
CA LEU A 1101 -30.01 -16.31 9.39
C LEU A 1101 -30.21 -17.79 9.03
N LYS A 1102 -30.33 -18.08 7.73
CA LYS A 1102 -30.43 -19.43 7.17
C LYS A 1102 -29.19 -19.78 6.37
N GLU A 1103 -28.74 -21.02 6.48
CA GLU A 1103 -27.60 -21.54 5.72
C GLU A 1103 -27.92 -21.58 4.23
N ILE A 1104 -26.97 -21.09 3.42
CA ILE A 1104 -27.08 -21.09 1.97
C ILE A 1104 -26.34 -22.32 1.47
N LYS A 1105 -27.09 -23.20 0.80
CA LYS A 1105 -26.51 -24.35 0.09
C LYS A 1105 -26.08 -23.88 -1.29
N PHE A 1106 -24.84 -24.21 -1.66
CA PHE A 1106 -24.23 -23.88 -2.95
C PHE A 1106 -24.32 -25.06 -3.91
#